data_AF-A0A1V5W9B5-F1
#
_entry.id   AF-A0A1V5W9B5-F1
#
_cell.length_a   1.000
_cell.length_b   1.000
_cell.length_c   1.000
_cell.angle_alpha   90.00
_cell.angle_beta   90.00
_cell.angle_gamma   90.00
#
_symmetry.space_group_name_H-M   'P 1'
#
loop_
_entity.id
_entity.type
_entity.pdbx_description
1 polymer ?
#
loop_
_entity_poly.entity_id
_entity_poly.type
_entity_poly.pdbx_seq_one_letter_code
_entity_poly.pdbx_strand_id
1 'polypeptide(L)'
;MIQILNKGVMANFCRSLFFIIFLLLFNCKLFAAYSGNVLILNSYYPDYRWANDEFRGITSVLDNQPSIRYYVEFMDSKRIRGDEYFRYLKYIYNLKYSSIKFDCIICADNDALNFLNKYHSSLFKGVPVIFCGINNYRPSDVTGFKDFTGVNEAISIKETLEIAFAFLPEAKRVFVINDAGDTGKRLKSRINDVSDKYFHGSPFDFADGDLEKIFSEVQSSSKDKVVLYTVFFKDTKGKNYGHTSLLDMLRGVSHVPIFGLWDFHLDRGIIGGKLISGFYQGETAAKLALRVLSGEKASSIPVIMESPNKFFFDYREIERFAIDESLLPKDAIFINKKQPLLDFYKMHKNAFIIITATFILTILFFLTLFVIRELQRRKEIISSERLLREIINSMDEAVYLLTPEGILLECNEEGKRRVKIDSFERGKTNLMSFFPPEVTAQRLEYMKLACDTGLPVTLTDKRNGLILQNSIYPISNENGKVDRLCVVSYDITSLKQNEELLNTIISDAPIGLLYTTTHGKAVLSNSVAENLLNIKKDESTGLYCKAEEGSYSCFLDEDKFMSLLSEINTTGRNIYNHECQINSPDGYRHLLINAAPTRDINEVISGIIFMILDVTESVNLRKELEESKDKITMILESINDGFFVVNRDGIINFVNARALEIWGLKSEEIIGRPAVEVFLPKYFSAVYDQLEITLRENIFTKVEHYQKNTKRWYLLHLYPYKEGVSIYFTDITYRKELEEKLKEIAHKDSLTGLLNRRAAIYFLEKAISSSLRDKKALTIAFIDIDGLKKVNDTFGHNEGDRMIVDVCKIIHDVLRESDVLCRLGGDEFMAILPGCTMEQTLFIKRRIESGLDAANRIGDHPYRLDASIGFAEYPHDKKISAEEFISLADEAMYKVKMAKKAGRA
;
A
#
# COMPACT_ATOMS: atom_id res chain seq x y z
N MET A 1 -57.39 -4.59 8.67
CA MET A 1 -56.90 -3.62 7.65
C MET A 1 -55.38 -3.42 7.66
N ILE A 2 -54.68 -3.60 8.79
CA ILE A 2 -53.22 -3.40 8.90
C ILE A 2 -52.38 -4.57 8.31
N GLN A 3 -52.93 -5.80 8.25
CA GLN A 3 -52.23 -6.97 7.69
C GLN A 3 -52.11 -6.97 6.15
N ILE A 4 -52.91 -6.18 5.43
CA ILE A 4 -52.89 -6.16 3.95
C ILE A 4 -51.82 -5.18 3.42
N LEU A 5 -51.46 -4.15 4.20
CA LEU A 5 -50.41 -3.19 3.83
C LEU A 5 -48.99 -3.77 3.94
N ASN A 6 -48.74 -4.76 4.81
CA ASN A 6 -47.39 -5.32 5.02
C ASN A 6 -46.90 -6.21 3.86
N LYS A 7 -47.78 -6.91 3.14
CA LYS A 7 -47.36 -7.81 2.06
C LYS A 7 -46.99 -7.08 0.77
N GLY A 8 -47.68 -5.99 0.44
CA GLY A 8 -47.41 -5.21 -0.78
C GLY A 8 -46.08 -4.46 -0.74
N VAL A 9 -45.70 -3.95 0.43
CA VAL A 9 -44.46 -3.16 0.60
C VAL A 9 -43.22 -4.05 0.52
N MET A 10 -43.25 -5.24 1.14
CA MET A 10 -42.13 -6.19 1.13
C MET A 10 -41.85 -6.74 -0.28
N ALA A 11 -42.90 -7.03 -1.05
CA ALA A 11 -42.78 -7.55 -2.42
C ALA A 11 -42.24 -6.48 -3.39
N ASN A 12 -42.66 -5.22 -3.22
CA ASN A 12 -42.14 -4.11 -4.02
C ASN A 12 -40.68 -3.76 -3.65
N PHE A 13 -40.30 -3.93 -2.38
CA PHE A 13 -38.91 -3.76 -1.93
C PHE A 13 -37.97 -4.80 -2.57
N CYS A 14 -38.38 -6.08 -2.61
CA CYS A 14 -37.59 -7.15 -3.22
C CYS A 14 -37.44 -6.97 -4.75
N ARG A 15 -38.50 -6.56 -5.46
CA ARG A 15 -38.42 -6.28 -6.90
C ARG A 15 -37.51 -5.10 -7.22
N SER A 16 -37.52 -4.07 -6.37
CA SER A 16 -36.65 -2.90 -6.54
C SER A 16 -35.18 -3.26 -6.30
N LEU A 17 -34.89 -4.11 -5.31
CA LEU A 17 -33.54 -4.58 -5.00
C LEU A 17 -32.97 -5.45 -6.13
N PHE A 18 -33.78 -6.33 -6.71
CA PHE A 18 -33.38 -7.18 -7.82
C PHE A 18 -33.07 -6.38 -9.10
N PHE A 19 -33.84 -5.33 -9.37
CA PHE A 19 -33.62 -4.44 -10.52
C PHE A 19 -32.32 -3.62 -10.38
N ILE A 20 -31.95 -3.23 -9.16
CA ILE A 20 -30.69 -2.51 -8.87
C ILE A 20 -29.48 -3.45 -9.05
N ILE A 21 -29.57 -4.70 -8.60
CA ILE A 21 -28.52 -5.71 -8.80
C ILE A 21 -28.33 -6.02 -10.29
N PHE A 22 -29.43 -6.10 -11.05
CA PHE A 22 -29.41 -6.32 -12.49
C PHE A 22 -28.77 -5.16 -13.27
N LEU A 23 -28.97 -3.91 -12.84
CA LEU A 23 -28.33 -2.72 -13.42
C LEU A 23 -26.82 -2.60 -13.09
N LEU A 24 -26.39 -3.13 -11.95
CA LEU A 24 -24.96 -3.13 -11.54
C LEU A 24 -24.12 -4.12 -12.36
N LEU A 25 -24.71 -5.21 -12.85
CA LEU A 25 -24.01 -6.22 -13.65
C LEU A 25 -23.76 -5.81 -15.11
N PHE A 26 -24.47 -4.82 -15.64
CA PHE A 26 -24.37 -4.40 -17.04
C PHE A 26 -23.25 -3.38 -17.37
N ASN A 27 -22.40 -3.01 -16.39
CA ASN A 27 -21.33 -2.02 -16.57
C ASN A 27 -19.93 -2.60 -16.85
N CYS A 28 -19.81 -3.87 -17.24
CA CYS A 28 -18.52 -4.41 -17.67
C CYS A 28 -18.21 -3.99 -19.11
N LYS A 29 -17.37 -2.97 -19.29
CA LYS A 29 -16.75 -2.66 -20.58
C LYS A 29 -15.80 -3.80 -20.96
N LEU A 30 -16.03 -4.44 -22.11
CA LEU A 30 -15.02 -5.28 -22.77
C LEU A 30 -13.84 -4.39 -23.18
N PHE A 31 -12.69 -4.52 -22.53
CA PHE A 31 -11.44 -3.94 -23.00
C PHE A 31 -10.75 -4.94 -23.93
N ALA A 32 -10.35 -4.49 -25.12
CA ALA A 32 -9.44 -5.23 -25.98
C ALA A 32 -8.08 -5.35 -25.25
N ALA A 33 -7.63 -6.56 -25.00
CA ALA A 33 -6.38 -6.84 -24.32
C ALA A 33 -5.21 -6.77 -25.32
N TYR A 34 -4.28 -5.83 -25.13
CA TYR A 34 -3.07 -5.71 -25.94
C TYR A 34 -1.97 -6.62 -25.39
N SER A 35 -1.28 -7.41 -26.23
CA SER A 35 -0.18 -8.29 -25.80
C SER A 35 1.14 -7.98 -26.49
N GLY A 36 2.25 -7.97 -25.74
CA GLY A 36 3.60 -7.85 -26.31
C GLY A 36 4.70 -7.58 -25.27
N ASN A 37 5.95 -7.72 -25.68
CA ASN A 37 7.14 -7.40 -24.89
C ASN A 37 7.66 -5.99 -25.23
N VAL A 38 7.67 -5.10 -24.24
CA VAL A 38 8.14 -3.70 -24.40
C VAL A 38 9.43 -3.48 -23.62
N LEU A 39 10.46 -2.91 -24.25
CA LEU A 39 11.67 -2.47 -23.53
C LEU A 39 11.62 -0.97 -23.30
N ILE A 40 11.72 -0.53 -22.05
CA ILE A 40 11.82 0.87 -21.66
C ILE A 40 13.29 1.16 -21.36
N LEU A 41 13.92 1.98 -22.20
CA LEU A 41 15.30 2.40 -22.06
C LEU A 41 15.35 3.85 -21.59
N ASN A 42 15.72 4.06 -20.34
CA ASN A 42 15.80 5.37 -19.73
C ASN A 42 17.26 5.84 -19.67
N SER A 43 17.51 7.07 -20.12
CA SER A 43 18.87 7.65 -20.14
C SER A 43 19.48 7.78 -18.75
N TYR A 44 18.68 8.14 -17.75
CA TYR A 44 19.17 8.56 -16.43
C TYR A 44 18.91 7.50 -15.37
N TYR A 45 19.23 7.81 -14.11
CA TYR A 45 19.01 6.92 -12.96
C TYR A 45 17.60 7.10 -12.37
N PRO A 46 17.02 6.09 -11.67
CA PRO A 46 15.62 6.13 -11.19
C PRO A 46 15.29 7.32 -10.26
N ASP A 47 16.24 7.76 -9.43
CA ASP A 47 16.01 8.88 -8.50
C ASP A 47 16.02 10.26 -9.20
N TYR A 48 16.35 10.31 -10.49
CA TYR A 48 16.30 11.56 -11.23
C TYR A 48 14.85 11.90 -11.56
N ARG A 49 14.32 12.97 -10.95
CA ARG A 49 12.89 13.34 -10.98
C ARG A 49 12.27 13.28 -12.39
N TRP A 50 12.94 13.83 -13.39
CA TRP A 50 12.47 13.82 -14.77
C TRP A 50 12.30 12.41 -15.32
N ALA A 51 13.33 11.57 -15.20
CA ALA A 51 13.31 10.18 -15.66
C ALA A 51 12.24 9.35 -14.93
N ASN A 52 12.04 9.63 -13.63
CA ASN A 52 10.98 9.01 -12.84
C ASN A 52 9.59 9.45 -13.31
N ASP A 53 9.38 10.75 -13.55
CA ASP A 53 8.09 11.25 -14.02
C ASP A 53 7.74 10.70 -15.40
N GLU A 54 8.71 10.60 -16.32
CA GLU A 54 8.53 9.91 -17.60
C GLU A 54 8.18 8.43 -17.43
N PHE A 55 8.91 7.73 -16.54
CA PHE A 55 8.65 6.33 -16.26
C PHE A 55 7.23 6.12 -15.69
N ARG A 56 6.81 6.95 -14.74
CA ARG A 56 5.44 6.94 -14.18
C ARG A 56 4.38 7.23 -15.25
N GLY A 57 4.68 8.14 -16.17
CA GLY A 57 3.84 8.42 -17.34
C GLY A 57 3.64 7.17 -18.18
N ILE A 58 4.74 6.47 -18.49
CA ILE A 58 4.72 5.23 -19.28
C ILE A 58 3.92 4.13 -18.57
N THR A 59 4.22 3.86 -17.30
CA THR A 59 3.55 2.79 -16.54
C THR A 59 2.08 3.07 -16.28
N SER A 60 1.67 4.33 -16.15
CA SER A 60 0.24 4.69 -16.01
C SER A 60 -0.66 4.19 -17.15
N VAL A 61 -0.07 3.95 -18.32
CA VAL A 61 -0.76 3.40 -19.50
C VAL A 61 -0.54 1.89 -19.61
N LEU A 62 0.69 1.41 -19.43
CA LEU A 62 1.03 0.00 -19.61
C LEU A 62 0.49 -0.90 -18.48
N ASP A 63 0.44 -0.43 -17.23
CA ASP A 63 -0.06 -1.22 -16.08
C ASP A 63 -1.56 -1.53 -16.20
N ASN A 64 -2.30 -0.71 -16.94
CA ASN A 64 -3.71 -0.96 -17.26
C ASN A 64 -3.90 -2.09 -18.29
N GLN A 65 -2.82 -2.68 -18.81
CA GLN A 65 -2.83 -3.75 -19.82
C GLN A 65 -2.11 -5.00 -19.28
N PRO A 66 -2.83 -5.93 -18.61
CA PRO A 66 -2.21 -7.09 -17.94
C PRO A 66 -1.52 -8.09 -18.89
N SER A 67 -1.73 -7.96 -20.21
CA SER A 67 -1.13 -8.80 -21.25
C SER A 67 0.18 -8.22 -21.83
N ILE A 68 0.58 -7.01 -21.44
CA ILE A 68 1.86 -6.42 -21.83
C ILE A 68 2.90 -6.74 -20.77
N ARG A 69 4.06 -7.27 -21.19
CA ARG A 69 5.21 -7.46 -20.32
C ARG A 69 6.27 -6.43 -20.68
N TYR A 70 6.62 -5.54 -19.76
CA TYR A 70 7.66 -4.55 -20.00
C TYR A 70 8.93 -4.79 -19.17
N TYR A 71 10.07 -4.37 -19.71
CA TYR A 71 11.39 -4.48 -19.11
C TYR A 71 11.97 -3.08 -19.02
N VAL A 72 12.65 -2.75 -17.93
CA VAL A 72 13.11 -1.38 -17.67
C VAL A 72 14.60 -1.36 -17.44
N GLU A 73 15.32 -0.54 -18.19
CA GLU A 73 16.75 -0.30 -18.01
C GLU A 73 17.04 1.18 -17.82
N PHE A 74 17.84 1.47 -16.80
CA PHE A 74 18.35 2.80 -16.52
C PHE A 74 19.83 2.84 -16.89
N MET A 75 20.21 3.75 -17.78
CA MET A 75 21.56 3.85 -18.35
C MET A 75 22.49 4.75 -17.52
N ASP A 76 22.03 5.37 -16.43
CA ASP A 76 22.85 6.18 -15.52
C ASP A 76 23.77 7.23 -16.20
N SER A 77 23.40 7.72 -17.39
CA SER A 77 24.28 8.48 -18.28
C SER A 77 24.73 9.85 -17.73
N LYS A 78 23.99 10.39 -16.74
CA LYS A 78 24.36 11.62 -16.03
C LYS A 78 25.46 11.40 -15.00
N ARG A 79 25.56 10.19 -14.42
CA ARG A 79 26.57 9.81 -13.42
C ARG A 79 27.84 9.30 -14.09
N ILE A 80 27.70 8.54 -15.18
CA ILE A 80 28.80 7.93 -15.91
C ILE A 80 28.75 8.41 -17.37
N ARG A 81 29.82 9.07 -17.83
CA ARG A 81 29.91 9.61 -19.19
C ARG A 81 31.04 8.93 -19.97
N GLY A 82 30.85 8.77 -21.27
CA GLY A 82 31.89 8.34 -22.21
C GLY A 82 31.42 7.28 -23.21
N ASP A 83 31.95 7.33 -24.42
CA ASP A 83 31.61 6.41 -25.51
C ASP A 83 31.95 4.94 -25.22
N GLU A 84 32.91 4.71 -24.31
CA GLU A 84 33.29 3.36 -23.87
C GLU A 84 32.23 2.76 -22.95
N TYR A 85 31.65 3.54 -22.05
CA TYR A 85 30.54 3.10 -21.19
C TYR A 85 29.36 2.60 -22.02
N PHE A 86 28.98 3.35 -23.06
CA PHE A 86 27.93 2.93 -23.99
C PHE A 86 28.33 1.68 -24.81
N ARG A 87 29.62 1.46 -25.10
CA ARG A 87 30.08 0.19 -25.70
C ARG A 87 29.93 -1.00 -24.75
N TYR A 88 30.20 -0.83 -23.46
CA TYR A 88 29.96 -1.89 -22.47
C TYR A 88 28.47 -2.14 -22.25
N LEU A 89 27.64 -1.08 -22.19
CA LEU A 89 26.18 -1.23 -22.13
C LEU A 89 25.66 -2.04 -23.32
N LYS A 90 26.17 -1.80 -24.53
CA LYS A 90 25.86 -2.63 -25.71
C LYS A 90 26.19 -4.10 -25.45
N TYR A 91 27.39 -4.40 -24.94
CA TYR A 91 27.78 -5.79 -24.65
C TYR A 91 26.86 -6.45 -23.62
N ILE A 92 26.54 -5.73 -22.54
CA ILE A 92 25.65 -6.20 -21.47
C ILE A 92 24.23 -6.46 -22.01
N TYR A 93 23.66 -5.52 -22.76
CA TYR A 93 22.32 -5.66 -23.34
C TYR A 93 22.25 -6.79 -24.35
N ASN A 94 23.31 -6.99 -25.14
CA ASN A 94 23.39 -8.13 -26.06
C ASN A 94 23.33 -9.47 -25.31
N LEU A 95 24.02 -9.59 -24.17
CA LEU A 95 23.96 -10.80 -23.34
C LEU A 95 22.58 -10.95 -22.67
N LYS A 96 22.10 -9.89 -22.02
CA LYS A 96 20.88 -9.86 -21.21
C LYS A 96 19.61 -10.15 -22.04
N TYR A 97 19.58 -9.69 -23.28
CA TYR A 97 18.41 -9.80 -24.16
C TYR A 97 18.59 -10.76 -25.33
N SER A 98 19.65 -11.56 -25.33
CA SER A 98 19.89 -12.57 -26.37
C SER A 98 18.72 -13.54 -26.60
N SER A 99 17.94 -13.84 -25.56
CA SER A 99 16.81 -14.77 -25.59
C SER A 99 15.43 -14.12 -25.63
N ILE A 100 15.34 -12.78 -25.62
CA ILE A 100 14.07 -12.05 -25.52
C ILE A 100 13.81 -11.29 -26.82
N LYS A 101 12.62 -11.46 -27.40
CA LYS A 101 12.16 -10.66 -28.55
C LYS A 101 11.25 -9.54 -28.05
N PHE A 102 11.60 -8.31 -28.41
CA PHE A 102 10.79 -7.12 -28.13
C PHE A 102 9.94 -6.78 -29.34
N ASP A 103 8.67 -6.47 -29.07
CA ASP A 103 7.73 -5.98 -30.09
C ASP A 103 7.82 -4.47 -30.25
N CYS A 104 8.34 -3.77 -29.23
CA CYS A 104 8.42 -2.32 -29.17
C CYS A 104 9.48 -1.85 -28.15
N ILE A 105 10.16 -0.74 -28.44
CA ILE A 105 11.08 -0.06 -27.50
C ILE A 105 10.56 1.35 -27.23
N ILE A 106 10.47 1.73 -25.96
CA ILE A 106 10.26 3.12 -25.55
C ILE A 106 11.59 3.67 -25.05
N CYS A 107 12.10 4.75 -25.64
CA CYS A 107 13.32 5.40 -25.17
C CYS A 107 13.05 6.79 -24.60
N ALA A 108 13.56 7.04 -23.40
CA ALA A 108 13.43 8.31 -22.71
C ALA A 108 14.76 9.07 -22.74
N ASP A 109 14.71 10.34 -23.16
CA ASP A 109 15.82 11.29 -23.26
C ASP A 109 16.88 11.04 -24.36
N ASN A 110 17.72 12.06 -24.59
CA ASN A 110 18.69 12.11 -25.69
C ASN A 110 19.75 11.00 -25.65
N ASP A 111 20.23 10.55 -24.48
CA ASP A 111 21.32 9.57 -24.42
C ASP A 111 20.86 8.16 -24.81
N ALA A 112 19.65 7.77 -24.42
CA ALA A 112 19.00 6.54 -24.86
C ALA A 112 18.72 6.57 -26.36
N LEU A 113 18.24 7.70 -26.89
CA LEU A 113 18.04 7.87 -28.33
C LEU A 113 19.38 7.79 -29.09
N ASN A 114 20.42 8.46 -28.62
CA ASN A 114 21.76 8.41 -29.23
C ASN A 114 22.35 7.00 -29.21
N PHE A 115 22.16 6.28 -28.11
CA PHE A 115 22.58 4.88 -27.99
C PHE A 115 21.85 3.98 -28.99
N LEU A 116 20.54 4.13 -29.12
CA LEU A 116 19.75 3.39 -30.12
C LEU A 116 20.15 3.79 -31.54
N ASN A 117 20.32 5.07 -31.84
CA ASN A 117 20.83 5.53 -33.13
C ASN A 117 22.18 4.89 -33.51
N LYS A 118 23.05 4.59 -32.53
CA LYS A 118 24.36 3.97 -32.76
C LYS A 118 24.31 2.44 -32.82
N TYR A 119 23.46 1.79 -32.02
CA TYR A 119 23.52 0.35 -31.77
C TYR A 119 22.23 -0.44 -32.04
N HIS A 120 21.10 0.22 -32.34
CA HIS A 120 19.81 -0.42 -32.60
C HIS A 120 19.88 -1.50 -33.66
N SER A 121 20.52 -1.21 -34.80
CA SER A 121 20.68 -2.19 -35.90
C SER A 121 21.45 -3.45 -35.48
N SER A 122 22.28 -3.37 -34.44
CA SER A 122 23.05 -4.50 -33.92
C SER A 122 22.38 -5.24 -32.75
N LEU A 123 21.55 -4.56 -31.95
CA LEU A 123 20.94 -5.13 -30.74
C LEU A 123 19.46 -5.51 -30.93
N PHE A 124 18.70 -4.67 -31.63
CA PHE A 124 17.24 -4.72 -31.69
C PHE A 124 16.74 -4.59 -33.13
N LYS A 125 17.35 -5.35 -34.04
CA LYS A 125 17.10 -5.27 -35.48
C LYS A 125 15.61 -5.44 -35.79
N GLY A 126 15.00 -4.42 -36.41
CA GLY A 126 13.61 -4.44 -36.85
C GLY A 126 12.56 -4.18 -35.76
N VAL A 127 12.98 -3.81 -34.55
CA VAL A 127 12.05 -3.44 -33.46
C VAL A 127 11.75 -1.93 -33.55
N PRO A 128 10.47 -1.51 -33.56
CA PRO A 128 10.11 -0.10 -33.59
C PRO A 128 10.51 0.63 -32.31
N VAL A 129 10.89 1.90 -32.43
CA VAL A 129 11.31 2.74 -31.30
C VAL A 129 10.37 3.95 -31.18
N ILE A 130 9.86 4.16 -29.97
CA ILE A 130 9.09 5.34 -29.59
C ILE A 130 9.91 6.18 -28.62
N PHE A 131 10.26 7.41 -28.99
CA PHE A 131 11.02 8.30 -28.13
C PHE A 131 10.14 9.32 -27.37
N CYS A 132 10.57 9.71 -26.18
CA CYS A 132 10.05 10.85 -25.41
C CYS A 132 11.18 11.61 -24.71
N GLY A 133 10.90 12.85 -24.27
CA GLY A 133 11.88 13.64 -23.51
C GLY A 133 13.09 14.09 -24.31
N ILE A 134 12.97 14.15 -25.65
CA ILE A 134 14.09 14.51 -26.51
C ILE A 134 14.22 16.01 -26.60
N ASN A 135 15.24 16.54 -25.94
CA ASN A 135 15.56 17.96 -25.99
C ASN A 135 16.03 18.36 -27.38
N ASN A 136 15.41 19.41 -27.94
CA ASN A 136 15.78 20.03 -29.21
C ASN A 136 15.77 19.06 -30.41
N TYR A 137 14.82 18.13 -30.45
CA TYR A 137 14.68 17.19 -31.55
C TYR A 137 14.65 17.89 -32.91
N ARG A 138 15.49 17.42 -33.82
CA ARG A 138 15.48 17.79 -35.24
C ARG A 138 15.06 16.56 -36.05
N PRO A 139 14.28 16.73 -37.13
CA PRO A 139 13.99 15.61 -38.02
C PRO A 139 15.24 14.87 -38.52
N SER A 140 16.39 15.56 -38.63
CA SER A 140 17.70 14.98 -38.97
C SER A 140 18.27 13.99 -37.94
N ASP A 141 17.75 13.97 -36.70
CA ASP A 141 18.28 13.13 -35.62
C ASP A 141 17.82 11.66 -35.75
N VAL A 142 16.83 11.39 -36.61
CA VAL A 142 16.26 10.05 -36.86
C VAL A 142 16.13 9.71 -38.35
N THR A 143 16.63 10.56 -39.27
CA THR A 143 16.50 10.39 -40.73
C THR A 143 17.07 9.08 -41.29
N GLY A 144 17.89 8.35 -40.51
CA GLY A 144 18.44 7.05 -40.89
C GLY A 144 17.59 5.82 -40.52
N PHE A 145 16.53 5.97 -39.71
CA PHE A 145 15.76 4.86 -39.14
C PHE A 145 14.27 4.95 -39.53
N LYS A 146 13.77 3.94 -40.28
CA LYS A 146 12.40 3.96 -40.81
C LYS A 146 11.32 3.68 -39.75
N ASP A 147 11.67 3.08 -38.62
CA ASP A 147 10.71 2.61 -37.60
C ASP A 147 10.75 3.44 -36.31
N PHE A 148 11.20 4.69 -36.38
CA PHE A 148 11.28 5.60 -35.23
C PHE A 148 10.13 6.59 -35.27
N THR A 149 9.35 6.65 -34.20
CA THR A 149 8.32 7.66 -33.96
C THR A 149 8.45 8.17 -32.52
N GLY A 150 7.67 9.17 -32.11
CA GLY A 150 7.82 9.70 -30.76
C GLY A 150 7.19 11.04 -30.52
N VAL A 151 7.53 11.61 -29.37
CA VAL A 151 7.04 12.87 -28.86
C VAL A 151 8.23 13.80 -28.64
N ASN A 152 8.18 14.98 -29.26
CA ASN A 152 9.20 16.00 -29.10
C ASN A 152 9.04 16.75 -27.76
N GLU A 153 10.14 17.01 -27.08
CA GLU A 153 10.17 17.90 -25.92
C GLU A 153 10.27 19.37 -26.39
N ALA A 154 9.13 20.05 -26.45
CA ALA A 154 9.03 21.45 -26.84
C ALA A 154 8.35 22.29 -25.76
N ILE A 155 9.04 23.32 -25.26
CA ILE A 155 8.51 24.25 -24.28
C ILE A 155 7.52 25.24 -24.90
N SER A 156 6.42 25.51 -24.19
CA SER A 156 5.36 26.45 -24.61
C SER A 156 5.59 27.86 -24.03
N ILE A 157 6.60 28.57 -24.55
CA ILE A 157 6.93 29.94 -24.11
C ILE A 157 5.80 30.91 -24.47
N LYS A 158 5.29 30.82 -25.71
CA LYS A 158 4.30 31.75 -26.25
C LYS A 158 3.02 31.74 -25.40
N GLU A 159 2.42 30.57 -25.20
CA GLU A 159 1.16 30.43 -24.49
C GLU A 159 1.29 30.78 -23.00
N THR A 160 2.47 30.52 -22.41
CA THR A 160 2.76 30.94 -21.03
C THR A 160 2.83 32.45 -20.91
N LEU A 161 3.47 33.14 -21.86
CA LEU A 161 3.53 34.60 -21.87
C LEU A 161 2.17 35.25 -22.19
N GLU A 162 1.37 34.68 -23.10
CA GLU A 162 0.00 35.16 -23.38
C GLU A 162 -0.86 35.17 -22.10
N ILE A 163 -0.78 34.11 -21.29
CA ILE A 163 -1.47 34.07 -20.00
C ILE A 163 -0.84 35.03 -19.00
N ALA A 164 0.48 35.17 -18.99
CA ALA A 164 1.14 36.10 -18.09
C ALA A 164 0.72 37.55 -18.32
N PHE A 165 0.59 37.98 -19.58
CA PHE A 165 0.06 39.29 -19.94
C PHE A 165 -1.46 39.40 -19.71
N ALA A 166 -2.22 38.31 -19.81
CA ALA A 166 -3.63 38.32 -19.42
C ALA A 166 -3.82 38.53 -17.91
N PHE A 167 -2.92 37.99 -17.07
CA PHE A 167 -2.94 38.17 -15.61
C PHE A 167 -2.41 39.54 -15.18
N LEU A 168 -1.45 40.09 -15.93
CA LEU A 168 -0.84 41.39 -15.69
C LEU A 168 -1.02 42.30 -16.92
N PRO A 169 -2.23 42.85 -17.14
CA PRO A 169 -2.52 43.68 -18.32
C PRO A 169 -1.76 45.01 -18.35
N GLU A 170 -1.23 45.46 -17.20
CA GLU A 170 -0.38 46.66 -17.08
C GLU A 170 1.09 46.39 -17.43
N ALA A 171 1.47 45.11 -17.61
CA ALA A 171 2.85 44.73 -17.83
C ALA A 171 3.34 45.12 -19.22
N LYS A 172 4.49 45.80 -19.27
CA LYS A 172 5.13 46.26 -20.51
C LYS A 172 6.46 45.57 -20.79
N ARG A 173 7.06 44.92 -19.78
CA ARG A 173 8.37 44.26 -19.86
C ARG A 173 8.33 42.86 -19.29
N VAL A 174 9.24 42.00 -19.74
CA VAL A 174 9.43 40.64 -19.24
C VAL A 174 10.82 40.50 -18.65
N PHE A 175 10.92 40.13 -17.37
CA PHE A 175 12.17 39.81 -16.72
C PHE A 175 12.36 38.29 -16.70
N VAL A 176 13.40 37.80 -17.38
CA VAL A 176 13.68 36.38 -17.54
C VAL A 176 14.82 35.96 -16.62
N ILE A 177 14.51 35.03 -15.71
CA ILE A 177 15.48 34.42 -14.81
C ILE A 177 16.06 33.17 -15.50
N ASN A 178 17.33 33.26 -15.89
CA ASN A 178 18.11 32.21 -16.53
C ASN A 178 19.54 32.16 -15.96
N ASP A 179 20.20 31.01 -16.03
CA ASP A 179 21.64 30.90 -15.77
C ASP A 179 22.52 31.28 -16.98
N ALA A 180 23.82 31.43 -16.71
CA ALA A 180 24.85 31.69 -17.73
C ALA A 180 25.35 30.41 -18.46
N GLY A 181 24.74 29.25 -18.18
CA GLY A 181 25.14 27.96 -18.75
C GLY A 181 24.73 27.80 -20.21
N ASP A 182 25.21 26.74 -20.87
CA ASP A 182 24.87 26.47 -22.28
C ASP A 182 23.37 26.27 -22.50
N THR A 183 22.67 25.70 -21.50
CA THR A 183 21.21 25.56 -21.52
C THR A 183 20.52 26.92 -21.38
N GLY A 184 20.95 27.77 -20.45
CA GLY A 184 20.43 29.13 -20.30
C GLY A 184 20.62 29.99 -21.56
N LYS A 185 21.79 29.90 -22.22
CA LYS A 185 22.05 30.59 -23.49
C LYS A 185 21.14 30.14 -24.63
N ARG A 186 20.88 28.84 -24.75
CA ARG A 186 19.95 28.30 -25.76
C ARG A 186 18.51 28.74 -25.52
N LEU A 187 18.08 28.75 -24.26
CA LEU A 187 16.75 29.24 -23.89
C LEU A 187 16.60 30.73 -24.18
N LYS A 188 17.63 31.53 -23.88
CA LYS A 188 17.67 32.95 -24.22
C LYS A 188 17.44 33.19 -25.72
N SER A 189 18.12 32.44 -26.59
CA SER A 189 17.89 32.51 -28.04
C SER A 189 16.44 32.18 -28.42
N ARG A 190 15.88 31.09 -27.89
CA ARG A 190 14.49 30.70 -28.17
C ARG A 190 13.46 31.71 -27.68
N ILE A 191 13.69 32.30 -26.50
CA ILE A 191 12.80 33.32 -25.93
C ILE A 191 12.86 34.59 -26.79
N ASN A 192 14.05 34.98 -27.25
CA ASN A 192 14.19 36.10 -28.19
C ASN A 192 13.45 35.81 -29.51
N ASP A 193 13.59 34.61 -30.09
CA ASP A 193 12.87 34.25 -31.33
C ASP A 193 11.34 34.34 -31.17
N VAL A 194 10.82 33.91 -30.01
CA VAL A 194 9.37 34.00 -29.70
C VAL A 194 8.95 35.44 -29.43
N SER A 195 9.76 36.21 -28.72
CA SER A 195 9.55 37.65 -28.48
C SER A 195 9.46 38.40 -29.79
N ASP A 196 10.45 38.21 -30.66
CA ASP A 196 10.58 38.89 -31.95
C ASP A 196 9.47 38.51 -32.94
N LYS A 197 8.82 37.36 -32.76
CA LYS A 197 7.76 36.86 -33.66
C LYS A 197 6.34 37.18 -33.20
N TYR A 198 6.11 37.32 -31.89
CA TYR A 198 4.76 37.40 -31.32
C TYR A 198 4.52 38.61 -30.41
N PHE A 199 5.56 39.21 -29.82
CA PHE A 199 5.44 40.23 -28.77
C PHE A 199 6.12 41.55 -29.14
N HIS A 200 6.23 41.84 -30.46
CA HIS A 200 6.84 43.04 -31.04
C HIS A 200 6.60 44.33 -30.20
N GLY A 201 7.59 44.74 -29.39
CA GLY A 201 7.54 45.99 -28.62
C GLY A 201 7.75 45.89 -27.10
N SER A 202 7.75 44.70 -26.49
CA SER A 202 8.08 44.55 -25.06
C SER A 202 9.59 44.29 -24.83
N PRO A 203 10.28 45.05 -23.95
CA PRO A 203 11.66 44.75 -23.56
C PRO A 203 11.76 43.45 -22.77
N PHE A 204 12.71 42.58 -23.14
CA PHE A 204 13.08 41.37 -22.41
C PHE A 204 14.44 41.56 -21.72
N ASP A 205 14.41 41.58 -20.38
CA ASP A 205 15.60 41.75 -19.55
C ASP A 205 16.04 40.38 -19.01
N PHE A 206 17.31 40.01 -19.24
CA PHE A 206 17.86 38.72 -18.81
C PHE A 206 18.76 38.88 -17.58
N ALA A 207 18.64 37.92 -16.67
CA ALA A 207 19.43 37.87 -15.44
C ALA A 207 20.83 37.25 -15.62
N ASP A 208 20.98 36.32 -16.58
CA ASP A 208 22.25 35.66 -16.96
C ASP A 208 23.09 35.16 -15.75
N GLY A 209 22.46 34.61 -14.72
CA GLY A 209 23.17 34.02 -13.57
C GLY A 209 23.50 34.96 -12.41
N ASP A 210 23.21 36.26 -12.49
CA ASP A 210 23.53 37.23 -11.42
C ASP A 210 22.46 37.25 -10.32
N LEU A 211 22.79 36.65 -9.17
CA LEU A 211 21.86 36.53 -8.04
C LEU A 211 21.51 37.88 -7.41
N GLU A 212 22.47 38.80 -7.28
CA GLU A 212 22.21 40.09 -6.64
C GLU A 212 21.24 40.90 -7.49
N LYS A 213 21.45 40.88 -8.81
CA LYS A 213 20.52 41.44 -9.80
C LYS A 213 19.14 40.77 -9.77
N ILE A 214 19.07 39.43 -9.66
CA ILE A 214 17.79 38.71 -9.60
C ILE A 214 16.99 39.14 -8.37
N PHE A 215 17.59 39.13 -7.18
CA PHE A 215 16.89 39.48 -5.96
C PHE A 215 16.47 40.95 -5.95
N SER A 216 17.35 41.88 -6.39
CA SER A 216 17.00 43.30 -6.46
C SER A 216 15.84 43.54 -7.43
N GLU A 217 15.90 42.93 -8.61
CA GLU A 217 14.91 43.16 -9.66
C GLU A 217 13.55 42.56 -9.27
N VAL A 218 13.52 41.33 -8.75
CA VAL A 218 12.29 40.66 -8.28
C VAL A 218 11.67 41.38 -7.08
N GLN A 219 12.49 41.91 -6.16
CA GLN A 219 12.00 42.69 -5.01
C GLN A 219 11.42 44.06 -5.43
N SER A 220 12.05 44.72 -6.40
CA SER A 220 11.57 46.01 -6.92
C SER A 220 10.46 45.90 -7.97
N SER A 221 10.11 44.68 -8.39
CA SER A 221 9.16 44.45 -9.48
C SER A 221 7.75 44.90 -9.07
N SER A 222 7.10 45.67 -9.95
CA SER A 222 5.71 46.11 -9.80
C SER A 222 4.83 45.43 -10.86
N LYS A 223 3.52 45.69 -10.86
CA LYS A 223 2.56 45.10 -11.83
C LYS A 223 2.86 45.42 -13.30
N ASP A 224 3.84 46.29 -13.57
CA ASP A 224 4.35 46.65 -14.90
C ASP A 224 5.31 45.61 -15.51
N LYS A 225 5.68 44.55 -14.78
CA LYS A 225 6.63 43.51 -15.22
C LYS A 225 6.10 42.09 -15.03
N VAL A 226 6.32 41.24 -16.04
CA VAL A 226 6.15 39.78 -15.94
C VAL A 226 7.47 39.14 -15.57
N VAL A 227 7.50 38.28 -14.55
CA VAL A 227 8.69 37.51 -14.18
C VAL A 227 8.56 36.09 -14.72
N LEU A 228 9.47 35.70 -15.61
CA LEU A 228 9.53 34.35 -16.20
C LEU A 228 10.74 33.58 -15.64
N TYR A 229 10.48 32.52 -14.91
CA TYR A 229 11.50 31.60 -14.42
C TYR A 229 11.72 30.46 -15.41
N THR A 230 12.97 30.29 -15.84
CA THR A 230 13.36 29.23 -16.77
C THR A 230 14.11 28.12 -16.04
N VAL A 231 15.44 28.12 -16.10
CA VAL A 231 16.31 27.15 -15.46
C VAL A 231 17.51 27.88 -14.88
N PHE A 232 17.88 27.51 -13.64
CA PHE A 232 19.01 28.12 -12.95
C PHE A 232 19.84 27.07 -12.19
N PHE A 233 20.95 26.65 -12.78
CA PHE A 233 21.85 25.68 -12.14
C PHE A 233 23.06 26.30 -11.46
N LYS A 234 23.57 27.38 -12.03
CA LYS A 234 24.87 27.94 -11.67
C LYS A 234 24.81 29.46 -11.71
N ASP A 235 25.28 30.10 -10.65
CA ASP A 235 25.42 31.56 -10.63
C ASP A 235 26.70 32.02 -11.36
N THR A 236 26.85 33.33 -11.56
CA THR A 236 28.05 33.93 -12.15
C THR A 236 29.32 33.69 -11.34
N LYS A 237 29.20 33.40 -10.03
CA LYS A 237 30.32 33.07 -9.11
C LYS A 237 30.67 31.57 -9.13
N GLY A 238 29.94 30.77 -9.91
CA GLY A 238 30.15 29.36 -10.13
C GLY A 238 29.59 28.40 -9.08
N LYS A 239 28.79 28.91 -8.14
CA LYS A 239 28.09 28.11 -7.13
C LYS A 239 26.90 27.41 -7.77
N ASN A 240 26.79 26.11 -7.50
CA ASN A 240 25.68 25.29 -7.97
C ASN A 240 24.48 25.43 -7.04
N TYR A 241 23.29 25.58 -7.62
CA TYR A 241 22.01 25.61 -6.93
C TYR A 241 21.21 24.37 -7.30
N GLY A 242 20.51 23.80 -6.32
CA GLY A 242 19.53 22.74 -6.59
C GLY A 242 18.37 23.28 -7.43
N HIS A 243 17.71 22.41 -8.21
CA HIS A 243 16.65 22.75 -9.18
C HIS A 243 15.52 23.64 -8.62
N THR A 244 15.29 23.66 -7.30
CA THR A 244 14.18 24.39 -6.67
C THR A 244 14.60 25.35 -5.56
N SER A 245 15.86 25.32 -5.10
CA SER A 245 16.30 26.08 -3.93
C SER A 245 16.22 27.61 -4.13
N LEU A 246 16.44 28.08 -5.36
CA LEU A 246 16.33 29.50 -5.70
C LEU A 246 14.88 29.99 -5.69
N LEU A 247 13.95 29.20 -6.22
CA LEU A 247 12.53 29.54 -6.29
C LEU A 247 11.91 29.75 -4.91
N ASP A 248 12.25 28.88 -3.94
CA ASP A 248 11.77 28.99 -2.56
C ASP A 248 12.21 30.32 -1.92
N MET A 249 13.44 30.78 -2.22
CA MET A 249 13.93 32.08 -1.75
C MET A 249 13.25 33.25 -2.48
N LEU A 250 13.03 33.16 -3.80
CA LEU A 250 12.37 34.20 -4.58
C LEU A 250 10.90 34.37 -4.19
N ARG A 251 10.21 33.29 -3.85
CA ARG A 251 8.81 33.33 -3.40
C ARG A 251 8.60 34.25 -2.21
N GLY A 252 9.56 34.28 -1.26
CA GLY A 252 9.48 35.10 -0.05
C GLY A 252 9.66 36.60 -0.30
N VAL A 253 10.28 36.97 -1.43
CA VAL A 253 10.64 38.36 -1.75
C VAL A 253 9.82 38.93 -2.91
N SER A 254 9.21 38.07 -3.74
CA SER A 254 8.44 38.50 -4.91
C SER A 254 7.07 39.09 -4.54
N HIS A 255 6.77 40.26 -5.12
CA HIS A 255 5.47 40.94 -5.04
C HIS A 255 4.62 40.76 -6.31
N VAL A 256 5.16 40.08 -7.32
CA VAL A 256 4.48 39.77 -8.60
C VAL A 256 4.49 38.26 -8.84
N PRO A 257 3.50 37.73 -9.60
CA PRO A 257 3.47 36.30 -9.93
C PRO A 257 4.66 35.91 -10.81
N ILE A 258 5.32 34.80 -10.45
CA ILE A 258 6.42 34.21 -11.20
C ILE A 258 5.87 33.10 -12.09
N PHE A 259 6.04 33.20 -13.40
CA PHE A 259 5.61 32.16 -14.35
C PHE A 259 6.73 31.17 -14.60
N GLY A 260 6.39 29.91 -14.88
CA GLY A 260 7.35 28.85 -15.16
C GLY A 260 7.09 28.16 -16.49
N LEU A 261 8.06 27.34 -16.93
CA LEU A 261 7.94 26.52 -18.15
C LEU A 261 7.94 25.01 -17.90
N TRP A 262 8.30 24.57 -16.68
CA TRP A 262 8.36 23.16 -16.26
C TRP A 262 7.48 22.91 -15.04
N ASP A 263 6.83 21.74 -15.03
CA ASP A 263 5.94 21.31 -13.94
C ASP A 263 6.67 21.07 -12.62
N PHE A 264 7.94 20.67 -12.64
CA PHE A 264 8.69 20.39 -11.42
C PHE A 264 9.03 21.62 -10.57
N HIS A 265 8.83 22.83 -11.11
CA HIS A 265 8.91 24.10 -10.37
C HIS A 265 7.61 24.45 -9.63
N LEU A 266 6.50 23.76 -9.92
CA LEU A 266 5.26 23.91 -9.18
C LEU A 266 5.46 23.56 -7.69
N ASP A 267 4.59 24.10 -6.83
CA ASP A 267 4.66 23.97 -5.36
C ASP A 267 5.85 24.70 -4.69
N ARG A 268 6.68 25.40 -5.48
CA ARG A 268 7.91 26.09 -5.03
C ARG A 268 7.94 27.60 -5.26
N GLY A 269 6.83 28.17 -5.73
CA GLY A 269 6.67 29.63 -5.86
C GLY A 269 6.41 30.16 -7.26
N ILE A 270 6.33 29.31 -8.28
CA ILE A 270 5.72 29.72 -9.56
C ILE A 270 4.19 29.66 -9.47
N ILE A 271 3.51 30.57 -10.15
CA ILE A 271 2.05 30.54 -10.27
C ILE A 271 1.58 29.45 -11.24
N GLY A 272 2.36 29.17 -12.29
CA GLY A 272 1.98 28.25 -13.34
C GLY A 272 2.36 28.72 -14.74
N GLY A 273 1.76 28.06 -15.73
CA GLY A 273 1.99 28.30 -17.16
C GLY A 273 1.51 27.12 -18.00
N LYS A 274 1.83 27.13 -19.30
CA LYS A 274 1.70 25.93 -20.14
C LYS A 274 2.98 25.10 -19.97
N LEU A 275 2.98 24.25 -18.95
CA LEU A 275 4.17 23.59 -18.46
C LEU A 275 4.42 22.29 -19.21
N ILE A 276 5.71 22.02 -19.44
CA ILE A 276 6.15 20.71 -19.88
C ILE A 276 6.26 19.76 -18.69
N SER A 277 5.93 18.49 -18.92
CA SER A 277 5.84 17.48 -17.90
C SER A 277 6.36 16.15 -18.41
N GLY A 278 7.32 15.56 -17.70
CA GLY A 278 7.84 14.22 -17.99
C GLY A 278 6.72 13.17 -17.98
N PHE A 279 5.74 13.33 -17.08
CA PHE A 279 4.59 12.41 -16.99
C PHE A 279 3.78 12.34 -18.30
N TYR A 280 3.37 13.48 -18.86
CA TYR A 280 2.58 13.48 -20.11
C TYR A 280 3.41 13.13 -21.34
N GLN A 281 4.72 13.39 -21.32
CA GLN A 281 5.66 12.92 -22.33
C GLN A 281 5.69 11.38 -22.35
N GLY A 282 5.87 10.75 -21.19
CA GLY A 282 5.85 9.29 -21.03
C GLY A 282 4.49 8.67 -21.34
N GLU A 283 3.39 9.28 -20.87
CA GLU A 283 2.02 8.81 -21.13
C GLU A 283 1.70 8.82 -22.64
N THR A 284 2.10 9.87 -23.34
CA THR A 284 1.87 9.99 -24.79
C THR A 284 2.71 8.98 -25.56
N ALA A 285 3.97 8.77 -25.17
CA ALA A 285 4.82 7.73 -25.76
C ALA A 285 4.26 6.32 -25.53
N ALA A 286 3.73 6.02 -24.35
CA ALA A 286 3.09 4.73 -24.09
C ALA A 286 1.79 4.55 -24.92
N LYS A 287 0.99 5.60 -25.11
CA LYS A 287 -0.17 5.57 -26.03
C LYS A 287 0.25 5.29 -27.48
N LEU A 288 1.38 5.86 -27.93
CA LEU A 288 1.95 5.54 -29.24
C LEU A 288 2.45 4.09 -29.31
N ALA A 289 3.08 3.58 -28.25
CA ALA A 289 3.50 2.19 -28.15
C ALA A 289 2.30 1.22 -28.24
N LEU A 290 1.16 1.54 -27.60
CA LEU A 290 -0.08 0.74 -27.73
C LEU A 290 -0.59 0.69 -29.18
N ARG A 291 -0.48 1.78 -29.95
CA ARG A 291 -0.83 1.80 -31.38
C ARG A 291 0.10 0.92 -32.21
N VAL A 292 1.39 0.89 -31.87
CA VAL A 292 2.35 0.01 -32.54
C VAL A 292 2.07 -1.46 -32.19
N LEU A 293 1.77 -1.76 -30.93
CA LEU A 293 1.39 -3.11 -30.47
C LEU A 293 0.05 -3.58 -31.05
N SER A 294 -0.83 -2.67 -31.47
CA SER A 294 -2.09 -3.00 -32.14
C SER A 294 -1.93 -3.32 -33.63
N GLY A 295 -0.70 -3.22 -34.17
CA GLY A 295 -0.36 -3.56 -35.55
C GLY A 295 -0.16 -2.35 -36.48
N GLU A 296 -0.24 -1.12 -35.98
CA GLU A 296 0.12 0.08 -36.76
C GLU A 296 1.64 0.17 -36.93
N LYS A 297 2.12 0.45 -38.15
CA LYS A 297 3.57 0.58 -38.38
C LYS A 297 4.07 1.90 -37.77
N ALA A 298 5.16 1.85 -37.01
CA ALA A 298 5.77 3.05 -36.44
C ALA A 298 6.11 4.10 -37.52
N SER A 299 6.50 3.65 -38.73
CA SER A 299 6.78 4.50 -39.88
C SER A 299 5.59 5.32 -40.39
N SER A 300 4.34 4.89 -40.13
CA SER A 300 3.13 5.62 -40.54
C SER A 300 2.64 6.60 -39.47
N ILE A 301 3.19 6.54 -38.26
CA ILE A 301 2.83 7.43 -37.16
C ILE A 301 3.75 8.66 -37.21
N PRO A 302 3.23 9.86 -37.54
CA PRO A 302 4.05 11.06 -37.55
C PRO A 302 4.54 11.39 -36.14
N VAL A 303 5.78 11.86 -36.03
CA VAL A 303 6.34 12.36 -34.78
C VAL A 303 5.49 13.54 -34.30
N ILE A 304 5.07 13.49 -33.04
CA ILE A 304 4.30 14.55 -32.41
C ILE A 304 5.26 15.71 -32.11
N MET A 305 5.25 16.73 -32.97
CA MET A 305 6.12 17.90 -32.86
C MET A 305 5.66 18.89 -31.78
N GLU A 306 4.35 18.96 -31.53
CA GLU A 306 3.76 19.74 -30.45
C GLU A 306 3.75 18.92 -29.16
N SER A 307 4.61 19.29 -28.21
CA SER A 307 4.68 18.65 -26.90
C SER A 307 3.31 18.68 -26.21
N PRO A 308 2.89 17.61 -25.51
CA PRO A 308 1.61 17.51 -24.79
C PRO A 308 1.60 18.35 -23.51
N ASN A 309 2.04 19.61 -23.59
CA ASN A 309 2.10 20.54 -22.48
C ASN A 309 0.68 20.88 -22.02
N LYS A 310 0.50 20.95 -20.71
CA LYS A 310 -0.79 21.27 -20.09
C LYS A 310 -0.68 22.58 -19.33
N PHE A 311 -1.80 23.28 -19.25
CA PHE A 311 -1.89 24.43 -18.36
C PHE A 311 -1.93 23.92 -16.92
N PHE A 312 -0.92 24.33 -16.14
CA PHE A 312 -0.79 23.96 -14.74
C PHE A 312 -0.70 25.22 -13.91
N PHE A 313 -1.46 25.28 -12.82
CA PHE A 313 -1.42 26.40 -11.89
C PHE A 313 -1.43 25.96 -10.43
N ASP A 314 -0.64 26.66 -9.60
CA ASP A 314 -0.69 26.54 -8.15
C ASP A 314 -1.78 27.47 -7.59
N TYR A 315 -2.83 26.85 -7.06
CA TYR A 315 -3.99 27.59 -6.59
C TYR A 315 -3.66 28.48 -5.38
N ARG A 316 -2.64 28.16 -4.58
CA ARG A 316 -2.22 29.03 -3.46
C ARG A 316 -1.62 30.34 -3.94
N GLU A 317 -0.90 30.32 -5.07
CA GLU A 317 -0.34 31.53 -5.66
C GLU A 317 -1.43 32.31 -6.42
N ILE A 318 -2.42 31.64 -7.03
CA ILE A 318 -3.63 32.29 -7.56
C ILE A 318 -4.35 33.06 -6.45
N GLU A 319 -4.58 32.44 -5.29
CA GLU A 319 -5.18 33.09 -4.12
C GLU A 319 -4.31 34.25 -3.60
N ARG A 320 -2.99 34.03 -3.47
CA ARG A 320 -2.03 35.03 -2.97
C ARG A 320 -2.02 36.30 -3.80
N PHE A 321 -2.11 36.18 -5.12
CA PHE A 321 -2.10 37.31 -6.05
C PHE A 321 -3.51 37.78 -6.48
N ALA A 322 -4.57 37.18 -5.93
CA ALA A 322 -5.96 37.51 -6.19
C ALA A 322 -6.32 37.54 -7.69
N ILE A 323 -5.90 36.52 -8.44
CA ILE A 323 -6.14 36.41 -9.88
C ILE A 323 -7.57 35.91 -10.14
N ASP A 324 -8.27 36.56 -11.08
CA ASP A 324 -9.63 36.15 -11.47
C ASP A 324 -9.61 34.78 -12.17
N GLU A 325 -10.45 33.86 -11.68
CA GLU A 325 -10.57 32.52 -12.26
C GLU A 325 -11.14 32.54 -13.69
N SER A 326 -11.84 33.60 -14.09
CA SER A 326 -12.40 33.73 -15.45
C SER A 326 -11.33 33.82 -16.55
N LEU A 327 -10.11 34.25 -16.19
CA LEU A 327 -8.96 34.40 -17.08
C LEU A 327 -8.20 33.07 -17.30
N LEU A 328 -8.51 32.03 -16.53
CA LEU A 328 -7.83 30.73 -16.61
C LEU A 328 -8.39 29.87 -17.76
N PRO A 329 -7.54 29.12 -18.48
CA PRO A 329 -7.98 28.15 -19.47
C PRO A 329 -8.92 27.09 -18.88
N LYS A 330 -9.94 26.67 -19.65
CA LYS A 330 -10.94 25.67 -19.20
C LYS A 330 -10.34 24.28 -18.96
N ASP A 331 -9.21 23.97 -19.59
CA ASP A 331 -8.47 22.72 -19.48
C ASP A 331 -7.28 22.81 -18.51
N ALA A 332 -7.22 23.89 -17.70
CA ALA A 332 -6.19 24.08 -16.69
C ALA A 332 -6.29 23.07 -15.54
N ILE A 333 -5.15 22.51 -15.17
CA ILE A 333 -4.97 21.58 -14.05
C ILE A 333 -4.48 22.40 -12.85
N PHE A 334 -5.25 22.34 -11.76
CA PHE A 334 -4.92 23.03 -10.52
C PHE A 334 -4.28 22.09 -9.52
N ILE A 335 -3.12 22.47 -8.99
CA ILE A 335 -2.54 21.85 -7.80
C ILE A 335 -2.89 22.69 -6.57
N ASN A 336 -2.97 22.05 -5.40
CA ASN A 336 -3.28 22.71 -4.13
C ASN A 336 -4.61 23.48 -4.08
N LYS A 337 -5.52 23.30 -5.07
CA LYS A 337 -6.89 23.85 -5.01
C LYS A 337 -7.64 23.12 -3.92
N LYS A 338 -7.99 23.83 -2.85
CA LYS A 338 -8.90 23.31 -1.82
C LYS A 338 -10.21 22.98 -2.52
N GLN A 339 -10.51 21.69 -2.66
CA GLN A 339 -11.73 21.28 -3.34
C GLN A 339 -12.93 21.78 -2.53
N PRO A 340 -13.80 22.64 -3.11
CA PRO A 340 -15.05 22.98 -2.45
C PRO A 340 -15.88 21.71 -2.32
N LEU A 341 -16.56 21.54 -1.19
CA LEU A 341 -17.48 20.42 -0.93
C LEU A 341 -18.45 20.15 -2.08
N LEU A 342 -18.78 21.18 -2.86
CA LEU A 342 -19.69 21.12 -4.00
C LEU A 342 -19.15 20.32 -5.20
N ASP A 343 -17.84 20.32 -5.47
CA ASP A 343 -17.25 19.55 -6.57
C ASP A 343 -16.96 18.11 -6.15
N PHE A 344 -16.63 17.88 -4.89
CA PHE A 344 -16.63 16.54 -4.28
C PHE A 344 -18.05 15.91 -4.35
N TYR A 345 -19.09 16.71 -4.07
CA TYR A 345 -20.49 16.31 -4.24
C TYR A 345 -20.83 15.99 -5.70
N LYS A 346 -20.31 16.70 -6.70
CA LYS A 346 -20.54 16.35 -8.12
C LYS A 346 -19.84 15.05 -8.50
N MET A 347 -18.59 14.85 -8.06
CA MET A 347 -17.80 13.65 -8.36
C MET A 347 -18.40 12.40 -7.68
N HIS A 348 -19.01 12.56 -6.51
CA HIS A 348 -19.62 11.49 -5.72
C HIS A 348 -21.13 11.66 -5.52
N LYS A 349 -21.83 12.28 -6.48
CA LYS A 349 -23.26 12.63 -6.38
C LYS A 349 -24.13 11.43 -6.00
N ASN A 350 -23.81 10.27 -6.56
CA ASN A 350 -24.54 9.03 -6.31
C ASN A 350 -24.37 8.54 -4.87
N ALA A 351 -23.16 8.64 -4.30
CA ALA A 351 -22.91 8.25 -2.91
C ALA A 351 -23.66 9.16 -1.93
N PHE A 352 -23.72 10.46 -2.20
CA PHE A 352 -24.46 11.41 -1.38
C PHE A 352 -25.97 11.15 -1.36
N ILE A 353 -26.56 10.82 -2.52
CA ILE A 353 -27.98 10.46 -2.63
C ILE A 353 -28.29 9.20 -1.79
N ILE A 354 -27.41 8.19 -1.84
CA ILE A 354 -27.56 6.96 -1.07
C ILE A 354 -27.48 7.25 0.43
N ILE A 355 -26.50 8.05 0.87
CA ILE A 355 -26.32 8.40 2.29
C ILE A 355 -27.53 9.20 2.81
N THR A 356 -28.01 10.19 2.05
CA THR A 356 -29.18 10.99 2.45
C THR A 356 -30.46 10.16 2.51
N ALA A 357 -30.69 9.26 1.54
CA ALA A 357 -31.83 8.35 1.58
C ALA A 357 -31.78 7.41 2.80
N THR A 358 -30.60 6.87 3.10
CA THR A 358 -30.39 6.01 4.27
C THR A 358 -30.63 6.77 5.57
N PHE A 359 -30.13 8.01 5.67
CA PHE A 359 -30.31 8.87 6.83
C PHE A 359 -31.79 9.20 7.10
N ILE A 360 -32.55 9.54 6.06
CA ILE A 360 -33.99 9.80 6.16
C ILE A 360 -34.76 8.55 6.63
N LEU A 361 -34.40 7.37 6.11
CA LEU A 361 -35.01 6.10 6.53
C LEU A 361 -34.72 5.79 8.01
N THR A 362 -33.50 6.02 8.49
CA THR A 362 -33.18 5.86 9.92
C THR A 362 -33.95 6.84 10.79
N ILE A 363 -34.10 8.12 10.38
CA ILE A 363 -34.87 9.09 11.16
C ILE A 363 -36.34 8.65 11.26
N LEU A 364 -36.94 8.21 10.15
CA LEU A 364 -38.32 7.72 10.14
C LEU A 364 -38.49 6.47 11.02
N PHE A 365 -37.50 5.59 11.05
CA PHE A 365 -37.48 4.42 11.94
C PHE A 365 -37.43 4.81 13.42
N PHE A 366 -36.58 5.76 13.80
CA PHE A 366 -36.53 6.22 15.20
C PHE A 366 -37.77 7.01 15.62
N LEU A 367 -38.36 7.80 14.73
CA LEU A 367 -39.62 8.52 14.99
C LEU A 367 -40.79 7.55 15.22
N THR A 368 -40.85 6.46 14.47
CA THR A 368 -41.86 5.42 14.68
C THR A 368 -41.65 4.68 16.01
N LEU A 369 -40.42 4.34 16.37
CA LEU A 369 -40.11 3.75 17.69
C LEU A 369 -40.47 4.69 18.85
N PHE A 370 -40.21 5.99 18.70
CA PHE A 370 -40.52 6.99 19.72
C PHE A 370 -42.03 7.11 19.97
N VAL A 371 -42.84 7.18 18.90
CA VAL A 371 -44.31 7.23 19.02
C VAL A 371 -44.86 5.96 19.68
N ILE A 372 -44.30 4.79 19.34
CA ILE A 372 -44.69 3.52 19.97
C ILE A 372 -44.40 3.55 21.48
N ARG A 373 -43.24 4.07 21.89
CA ARG A 373 -42.83 4.11 23.30
C ARG A 373 -43.68 5.06 24.16
N GLU A 374 -44.03 6.24 23.66
CA GLU A 374 -44.87 7.19 24.39
C GLU A 374 -46.30 6.65 24.60
N LEU A 375 -46.82 5.92 23.61
CA LEU A 375 -48.10 5.22 23.74
C LEU A 375 -48.05 4.06 24.76
N GLN A 376 -46.89 3.43 24.94
CA GLN A 376 -46.72 2.36 25.94
C GLN A 376 -46.73 2.93 27.37
N ARG A 377 -46.00 4.02 27.64
CA ARG A 377 -45.91 4.59 28.99
C ARG A 377 -47.24 5.06 29.56
N ARG A 378 -48.10 5.67 28.72
CA ARG A 378 -49.45 6.10 29.15
C ARG A 378 -50.37 4.94 29.45
N LYS A 379 -50.15 3.79 28.81
CA LYS A 379 -50.87 2.55 29.12
C LYS A 379 -50.43 1.98 30.47
N GLU A 380 -49.15 2.07 30.84
CA GLU A 380 -48.63 1.47 32.08
C GLU A 380 -49.29 2.03 33.36
N ILE A 381 -49.51 3.33 33.45
CA ILE A 381 -50.08 3.94 34.68
C ILE A 381 -51.56 3.59 34.85
N ILE A 382 -52.35 3.75 33.78
CA ILE A 382 -53.76 3.31 33.77
C ILE A 382 -53.82 1.80 33.97
N SER A 383 -52.81 1.05 33.49
CA SER A 383 -52.75 -0.37 33.72
C SER A 383 -52.51 -0.70 35.19
N SER A 384 -51.84 0.09 36.03
CA SER A 384 -51.49 -0.32 37.40
C SER A 384 -52.63 -0.20 38.43
N GLU A 385 -53.48 0.84 38.40
CA GLU A 385 -54.67 0.90 39.26
C GLU A 385 -55.75 -0.05 38.79
N ARG A 386 -55.88 -0.11 37.46
CA ARG A 386 -56.61 -1.18 36.81
C ARG A 386 -56.01 -2.53 37.18
N LEU A 387 -54.69 -2.67 37.34
CA LEU A 387 -53.99 -3.92 37.69
C LEU A 387 -54.31 -4.39 39.08
N LEU A 388 -54.63 -3.56 40.08
CA LEU A 388 -55.01 -4.10 41.40
C LEU A 388 -56.45 -4.58 41.44
N ARG A 389 -57.37 -3.83 40.80
CA ARG A 389 -58.76 -4.24 40.65
C ARG A 389 -58.91 -5.39 39.65
N GLU A 390 -58.08 -5.37 38.61
CA GLU A 390 -57.88 -6.48 37.71
C GLU A 390 -57.15 -7.59 38.43
N ILE A 391 -56.13 -7.44 39.28
CA ILE A 391 -55.47 -8.55 40.01
C ILE A 391 -56.52 -9.33 40.79
N ILE A 392 -57.43 -8.67 41.51
CA ILE A 392 -58.54 -9.38 42.19
C ILE A 392 -59.57 -9.94 41.18
N ASN A 393 -59.87 -9.24 40.09
CA ASN A 393 -60.75 -9.71 38.99
C ASN A 393 -60.08 -10.67 37.96
N SER A 394 -58.78 -10.91 38.08
CA SER A 394 -57.89 -11.66 37.17
C SER A 394 -57.13 -12.74 37.93
N MET A 395 -57.31 -12.83 39.25
CA MET A 395 -57.38 -14.13 39.87
C MET A 395 -58.37 -14.93 39.03
N ASP A 396 -57.83 -15.91 38.30
CA ASP A 396 -58.62 -16.88 37.54
C ASP A 396 -59.51 -17.68 38.47
N GLU A 397 -59.31 -17.55 39.77
CA GLU A 397 -60.20 -18.08 40.76
C GLU A 397 -61.39 -17.17 41.01
N ALA A 398 -62.58 -17.75 41.06
CA ALA A 398 -63.73 -17.01 41.54
C ALA A 398 -63.61 -16.77 43.04
N VAL A 399 -63.61 -15.50 43.42
CA VAL A 399 -63.45 -15.05 44.82
C VAL A 399 -64.74 -14.38 45.28
N TYR A 400 -65.32 -14.92 46.36
CA TYR A 400 -66.55 -14.43 46.96
C TYR A 400 -66.31 -14.07 48.42
N LEU A 401 -66.79 -12.90 48.83
CA LEU A 401 -66.84 -12.48 50.22
C LEU A 401 -68.30 -12.56 50.71
N LEU A 402 -68.54 -13.39 51.71
CA LEU A 402 -69.87 -13.81 52.17
C LEU A 402 -70.06 -13.57 53.67
N THR A 403 -71.30 -13.50 54.14
CA THR A 403 -71.66 -13.66 55.57
C THR A 403 -71.77 -15.16 55.94
N PRO A 404 -71.78 -15.53 57.24
CA PRO A 404 -71.92 -16.92 57.69
C PRO A 404 -73.20 -17.61 57.21
N GLU A 405 -74.24 -16.84 56.91
CA GLU A 405 -75.52 -17.31 56.36
C GLU A 405 -75.51 -17.42 54.82
N GLY A 406 -74.38 -17.12 54.15
CA GLY A 406 -74.18 -17.24 52.71
C GLY A 406 -74.57 -16.00 51.88
N ILE A 407 -74.68 -14.81 52.50
CA ILE A 407 -75.06 -13.56 51.82
C ILE A 407 -73.84 -12.87 51.23
N LEU A 408 -73.92 -12.45 49.96
CA LEU A 408 -72.84 -11.86 49.18
C LEU A 408 -72.58 -10.39 49.53
N LEU A 409 -71.36 -10.12 50.00
CA LEU A 409 -70.86 -8.79 50.36
C LEU A 409 -70.00 -8.17 49.26
N GLU A 410 -69.10 -8.93 48.65
CA GLU A 410 -68.28 -8.48 47.52
C GLU A 410 -67.83 -9.69 46.71
N CYS A 411 -67.64 -9.55 45.41
CA CYS A 411 -67.01 -10.60 44.61
C CYS A 411 -66.28 -9.99 43.42
N ASN A 412 -65.27 -10.73 42.99
CA ASN A 412 -64.56 -10.42 41.77
C ASN A 412 -65.44 -10.72 40.54
N GLU A 413 -65.11 -10.13 39.39
CA GLU A 413 -65.90 -10.29 38.17
C GLU A 413 -66.02 -11.76 37.73
N GLU A 414 -64.98 -12.57 37.95
CA GLU A 414 -65.05 -14.01 37.67
C GLU A 414 -66.02 -14.73 38.60
N GLY A 415 -66.12 -14.30 39.86
CA GLY A 415 -67.15 -14.75 40.78
C GLY A 415 -68.56 -14.47 40.25
N LYS A 416 -68.81 -13.22 39.81
CA LYS A 416 -70.09 -12.81 39.20
C LYS A 416 -70.41 -13.62 37.95
N ARG A 417 -69.44 -13.79 37.06
CA ARG A 417 -69.59 -14.52 35.81
C ARG A 417 -69.84 -16.01 36.03
N ARG A 418 -69.08 -16.66 36.91
CA ARG A 418 -69.24 -18.09 37.18
C ARG A 418 -70.61 -18.42 37.74
N VAL A 419 -71.21 -17.51 38.51
CA VAL A 419 -72.57 -17.67 39.03
C VAL A 419 -73.64 -17.06 38.10
N LYS A 420 -73.23 -16.39 37.02
CA LYS A 420 -74.07 -15.72 36.02
C LYS A 420 -74.99 -14.65 36.62
N ILE A 421 -74.39 -13.74 37.38
CA ILE A 421 -75.08 -12.60 37.98
C ILE A 421 -74.47 -11.33 37.40
N ASP A 422 -75.27 -10.50 36.72
CA ASP A 422 -74.77 -9.27 36.07
C ASP A 422 -74.54 -8.13 37.07
N SER A 423 -75.39 -8.04 38.10
CA SER A 423 -75.20 -7.15 39.23
C SER A 423 -75.94 -7.70 40.45
N PHE A 424 -75.42 -7.45 41.64
CA PHE A 424 -76.05 -7.89 42.89
C PHE A 424 -76.15 -6.71 43.86
N GLU A 425 -77.22 -6.68 44.64
CA GLU A 425 -77.30 -5.75 45.76
C GLU A 425 -76.45 -6.29 46.90
N ARG A 426 -75.42 -5.51 47.25
CA ARG A 426 -74.48 -5.77 48.33
C ARG A 426 -75.23 -5.98 49.65
N GLY A 427 -75.05 -7.15 50.28
CA GLY A 427 -75.61 -7.46 51.60
C GLY A 427 -77.04 -8.00 51.62
N LYS A 428 -77.65 -8.30 50.45
CA LYS A 428 -79.00 -8.90 50.37
C LYS A 428 -79.09 -10.17 49.51
N THR A 429 -78.13 -10.40 48.64
CA THR A 429 -78.17 -11.50 47.67
C THR A 429 -77.56 -12.77 48.29
N ASN A 430 -78.27 -13.90 48.32
CA ASN A 430 -77.71 -15.18 48.79
C ASN A 430 -77.04 -15.91 47.62
N LEU A 431 -75.76 -16.30 47.76
CA LEU A 431 -75.02 -16.96 46.68
C LEU A 431 -75.54 -18.38 46.39
N MET A 432 -76.12 -19.05 47.40
CA MET A 432 -76.52 -20.46 47.33
C MET A 432 -77.76 -20.74 46.49
N SER A 433 -78.56 -19.71 46.20
CA SER A 433 -79.74 -19.85 45.33
C SER A 433 -79.40 -20.02 43.84
N PHE A 434 -78.14 -19.82 43.46
CA PHE A 434 -77.69 -19.84 42.06
C PHE A 434 -76.98 -21.13 41.65
N PHE A 435 -76.89 -22.11 42.54
CA PHE A 435 -76.35 -23.43 42.25
C PHE A 435 -77.46 -24.51 42.35
N PRO A 436 -77.33 -25.66 41.66
CA PRO A 436 -78.30 -26.75 41.73
C PRO A 436 -78.44 -27.32 43.16
N PRO A 437 -79.61 -27.86 43.56
CA PRO A 437 -79.88 -28.30 44.93
C PRO A 437 -78.84 -29.29 45.50
N GLU A 438 -78.30 -30.16 44.65
CA GLU A 438 -77.27 -31.15 45.03
C GLU A 438 -75.91 -30.50 45.37
N VAL A 439 -75.44 -29.54 44.55
CA VAL A 439 -74.19 -28.80 44.80
C VAL A 439 -74.37 -27.80 45.96
N THR A 440 -75.56 -27.22 46.11
CA THR A 440 -75.89 -26.27 47.19
C THR A 440 -75.93 -26.94 48.57
N ALA A 441 -76.56 -28.11 48.69
CA ALA A 441 -76.58 -28.86 49.95
C ALA A 441 -75.16 -29.21 50.41
N GLN A 442 -74.32 -29.66 49.47
CA GLN A 442 -72.91 -29.98 49.73
C GLN A 442 -72.09 -28.74 50.12
N ARG A 443 -72.28 -27.59 49.45
CA ARG A 443 -71.55 -26.35 49.81
C ARG A 443 -71.97 -25.76 51.15
N LEU A 444 -73.27 -25.79 51.49
CA LEU A 444 -73.79 -25.27 52.77
C LEU A 444 -73.30 -26.08 53.99
N GLU A 445 -73.23 -27.41 53.85
CA GLU A 445 -72.68 -28.29 54.90
C GLU A 445 -71.21 -27.98 55.18
N TYR A 446 -70.41 -27.80 54.12
CA TYR A 446 -68.98 -27.47 54.21
C TYR A 446 -68.72 -26.04 54.72
N MET A 447 -69.63 -25.08 54.46
CA MET A 447 -69.56 -23.73 55.04
C MET A 447 -69.90 -23.71 56.53
N LYS A 448 -70.95 -24.42 56.94
CA LYS A 448 -71.32 -24.51 58.36
C LYS A 448 -70.20 -25.17 59.17
N LEU A 449 -69.57 -26.20 58.61
CA LEU A 449 -68.38 -26.83 59.18
C LEU A 449 -67.21 -25.83 59.32
N ALA A 450 -66.96 -24.98 58.32
CA ALA A 450 -65.92 -23.94 58.40
C ALA A 450 -66.22 -22.86 59.46
N CYS A 451 -67.50 -22.50 59.69
CA CYS A 451 -67.91 -21.55 60.73
C CYS A 451 -67.82 -22.11 62.16
N ASP A 452 -68.26 -23.36 62.37
CA ASP A 452 -68.27 -24.00 63.69
C ASP A 452 -66.85 -24.39 64.15
N THR A 453 -65.96 -24.71 63.20
CA THR A 453 -64.55 -25.08 63.49
C THR A 453 -63.57 -23.92 63.39
N GLY A 454 -63.90 -22.86 62.64
CA GLY A 454 -63.00 -21.73 62.38
C GLY A 454 -61.83 -22.03 61.43
N LEU A 455 -61.84 -23.14 60.68
CA LEU A 455 -60.76 -23.60 59.80
C LEU A 455 -61.19 -23.73 58.32
N PRO A 456 -60.26 -23.67 57.34
CA PRO A 456 -60.59 -23.71 55.91
C PRO A 456 -60.86 -25.13 55.36
N VAL A 457 -61.72 -25.26 54.32
CA VAL A 457 -62.20 -26.54 53.75
C VAL A 457 -62.30 -26.51 52.21
N THR A 458 -62.00 -27.61 51.49
CA THR A 458 -61.91 -27.69 50.00
C THR A 458 -62.78 -28.81 49.37
N LEU A 459 -63.32 -28.59 48.16
CA LEU A 459 -64.09 -29.56 47.36
C LEU A 459 -63.90 -29.36 45.83
N THR A 460 -64.19 -30.36 44.98
CA THR A 460 -64.07 -30.22 43.51
C THR A 460 -65.39 -30.51 42.81
N ASP A 461 -65.79 -29.63 41.89
CA ASP A 461 -67.00 -29.76 41.09
C ASP A 461 -66.76 -29.36 39.63
N LYS A 462 -67.58 -29.93 38.73
CA LYS A 462 -67.48 -29.68 37.29
C LYS A 462 -68.66 -28.85 36.84
N ARG A 463 -68.40 -27.71 36.18
CA ARG A 463 -69.44 -26.75 35.85
C ARG A 463 -69.17 -26.06 34.53
N ASN A 464 -70.17 -26.07 33.64
CA ASN A 464 -70.15 -25.35 32.35
C ASN A 464 -68.85 -25.54 31.52
N GLY A 465 -68.25 -26.73 31.54
CA GLY A 465 -67.02 -27.06 30.79
C GLY A 465 -65.70 -26.78 31.51
N LEU A 466 -65.72 -26.17 32.70
CA LEU A 466 -64.56 -25.92 33.56
C LEU A 466 -64.45 -27.01 34.63
N ILE A 467 -63.23 -27.29 35.10
CA ILE A 467 -62.98 -28.23 36.21
C ILE A 467 -62.52 -27.40 37.40
N LEU A 468 -63.41 -27.21 38.36
CA LEU A 468 -63.22 -26.23 39.42
C LEU A 468 -63.02 -26.90 40.77
N GLN A 469 -61.97 -26.52 41.46
CA GLN A 469 -61.69 -26.86 42.84
C GLN A 469 -62.02 -25.66 43.72
N ASN A 470 -62.82 -25.77 44.77
CA ASN A 470 -63.30 -24.65 45.60
C ASN A 470 -62.82 -24.80 47.04
N SER A 471 -62.22 -23.75 47.61
CA SER A 471 -61.77 -23.66 49.01
C SER A 471 -62.42 -22.51 49.76
N ILE A 472 -62.80 -22.72 51.02
CA ILE A 472 -63.60 -21.81 51.85
C ILE A 472 -62.77 -21.40 53.08
N TYR A 473 -62.66 -20.09 53.36
CA TYR A 473 -61.80 -19.51 54.42
C TYR A 473 -62.59 -18.58 55.37
N PRO A 474 -62.61 -18.80 56.70
CA PRO A 474 -63.31 -17.94 57.65
C PRO A 474 -62.50 -16.72 58.14
N ILE A 475 -63.18 -15.59 58.36
CA ILE A 475 -62.61 -14.30 58.80
C ILE A 475 -63.33 -13.80 60.06
N SER A 476 -62.60 -13.67 61.17
CA SER A 476 -63.12 -13.21 62.45
C SER A 476 -62.90 -11.72 62.68
N ASN A 477 -63.84 -11.06 63.37
CA ASN A 477 -63.72 -9.68 63.82
C ASN A 477 -63.10 -9.60 65.24
N GLU A 478 -62.81 -8.38 65.74
CA GLU A 478 -61.91 -8.13 66.90
C GLU A 478 -62.31 -8.85 68.21
N ASN A 479 -63.57 -9.30 68.34
CA ASN A 479 -64.07 -10.08 69.48
C ASN A 479 -63.94 -11.62 69.30
N GLY A 480 -63.28 -12.10 68.25
CA GLY A 480 -62.97 -13.51 68.00
C GLY A 480 -64.09 -14.36 67.38
N LYS A 481 -65.24 -13.76 67.04
CA LYS A 481 -66.35 -14.43 66.34
C LYS A 481 -66.16 -14.34 64.82
N VAL A 482 -66.52 -15.36 64.05
CA VAL A 482 -66.46 -15.31 62.57
C VAL A 482 -67.60 -14.43 62.03
N ASP A 483 -67.25 -13.38 61.27
CA ASP A 483 -68.17 -12.37 60.70
C ASP A 483 -68.25 -12.48 59.18
N ARG A 484 -67.18 -12.92 58.50
CA ARG A 484 -67.17 -13.12 57.04
C ARG A 484 -66.51 -14.42 56.65
N LEU A 485 -66.82 -14.86 55.43
CA LEU A 485 -66.20 -16.00 54.77
C LEU A 485 -65.68 -15.56 53.40
N CYS A 486 -64.43 -15.90 53.09
CA CYS A 486 -63.85 -15.75 51.75
C CYS A 486 -63.81 -17.12 51.07
N VAL A 487 -64.47 -17.26 49.93
CA VAL A 487 -64.48 -18.50 49.14
C VAL A 487 -63.68 -18.27 47.86
N VAL A 488 -62.72 -19.15 47.58
CA VAL A 488 -61.82 -19.09 46.41
C VAL A 488 -61.97 -20.37 45.60
N SER A 489 -62.23 -20.26 44.31
CA SER A 489 -62.52 -21.37 43.40
C SER A 489 -61.52 -21.46 42.26
N TYR A 490 -60.60 -22.43 42.27
CA TYR A 490 -59.52 -22.69 41.32
C TYR A 490 -59.98 -23.46 40.09
N ASP A 491 -59.60 -23.01 38.90
CA ASP A 491 -59.75 -23.80 37.68
C ASP A 491 -58.47 -24.58 37.41
N ILE A 492 -58.55 -25.92 37.38
CA ILE A 492 -57.40 -26.79 37.10
C ILE A 492 -57.19 -27.05 35.60
N THR A 493 -57.83 -26.26 34.73
CA THR A 493 -57.67 -26.31 33.27
C THR A 493 -56.27 -25.90 32.80
N SER A 494 -55.58 -24.99 33.48
CA SER A 494 -54.21 -24.55 33.13
C SER A 494 -53.15 -25.63 33.38
N LEU A 495 -53.41 -26.58 34.28
CA LEU A 495 -52.60 -27.79 34.45
C LEU A 495 -52.65 -28.68 33.19
N LYS A 496 -53.80 -28.67 32.51
CA LYS A 496 -54.03 -29.27 31.20
C LYS A 496 -53.39 -28.46 30.06
N GLN A 497 -53.28 -27.15 30.19
CA GLN A 497 -52.57 -26.31 29.21
C GLN A 497 -51.05 -26.32 29.39
N ASN A 498 -50.53 -26.55 30.60
CA ASN A 498 -49.09 -26.76 30.82
C ASN A 498 -48.57 -28.00 30.05
N GLU A 499 -49.42 -29.00 29.86
CA GLU A 499 -49.19 -30.13 28.96
C GLU A 499 -49.01 -29.65 27.49
N GLU A 500 -49.81 -28.67 27.04
CA GLU A 500 -49.68 -28.03 25.72
C GLU A 500 -48.47 -27.08 25.62
N LEU A 501 -48.13 -26.37 26.70
CA LEU A 501 -46.95 -25.51 26.79
C LEU A 501 -45.66 -26.32 26.69
N LEU A 502 -45.59 -27.49 27.35
CA LEU A 502 -44.45 -28.40 27.23
C LEU A 502 -44.25 -28.86 25.78
N ASN A 503 -45.35 -29.15 25.06
CA ASN A 503 -45.29 -29.46 23.63
C ASN A 503 -44.80 -28.28 22.80
N THR A 504 -45.20 -27.05 23.15
CA THR A 504 -44.72 -25.82 22.48
C THR A 504 -43.23 -25.57 22.74
N ILE A 505 -42.76 -25.71 23.99
CA ILE A 505 -41.34 -25.52 24.35
C ILE A 505 -40.46 -26.52 23.59
N ILE A 506 -40.90 -27.77 23.47
CA ILE A 506 -40.17 -28.78 22.70
C ILE A 506 -40.16 -28.37 21.21
N SER A 507 -41.31 -27.97 20.65
CA SER A 507 -41.46 -27.58 19.25
C SER A 507 -40.64 -26.35 18.84
N ASP A 508 -40.59 -25.32 19.70
CA ASP A 508 -40.00 -24.01 19.41
C ASP A 508 -38.55 -23.87 19.90
N ALA A 509 -37.98 -24.90 20.54
CA ALA A 509 -36.59 -24.88 20.96
C ALA A 509 -35.66 -24.65 19.74
N PRO A 510 -34.73 -23.67 19.78
CA PRO A 510 -33.84 -23.34 18.67
C PRO A 510 -32.70 -24.37 18.48
N ILE A 511 -32.80 -25.53 19.15
CA ILE A 511 -31.89 -26.66 19.07
C ILE A 511 -32.68 -27.88 18.63
N GLY A 512 -32.06 -28.78 17.86
CA GLY A 512 -32.69 -30.03 17.49
C GLY A 512 -32.82 -30.93 18.72
N LEU A 513 -34.04 -31.23 19.16
CA LEU A 513 -34.33 -32.17 20.25
C LEU A 513 -34.91 -33.45 19.68
N LEU A 514 -34.27 -34.58 19.98
CA LEU A 514 -34.71 -35.90 19.57
C LEU A 514 -34.63 -36.86 20.76
N TYR A 515 -35.72 -37.53 21.06
CA TYR A 515 -35.80 -38.56 22.09
C TYR A 515 -35.93 -39.94 21.44
N THR A 516 -35.07 -40.86 21.86
CA THR A 516 -35.06 -42.24 21.37
C THR A 516 -35.23 -43.24 22.51
N THR A 517 -35.77 -44.41 22.18
CA THR A 517 -35.71 -45.58 23.07
C THR A 517 -34.29 -46.11 23.18
N THR A 518 -34.03 -46.96 24.16
CA THR A 518 -32.76 -47.69 24.33
C THR A 518 -32.39 -48.56 23.12
N HIS A 519 -33.31 -48.83 22.21
CA HIS A 519 -33.09 -49.61 20.98
C HIS A 519 -32.91 -48.71 19.74
N GLY A 520 -32.73 -47.40 19.93
CA GLY A 520 -32.45 -46.44 18.86
C GLY A 520 -33.66 -45.96 18.06
N LYS A 521 -34.88 -46.34 18.45
CA LYS A 521 -36.11 -45.87 17.80
C LYS A 521 -36.50 -44.49 18.31
N ALA A 522 -36.67 -43.52 17.42
CA ALA A 522 -37.07 -42.16 17.77
C ALA A 522 -38.57 -42.05 18.06
N VAL A 523 -38.91 -41.52 19.24
CA VAL A 523 -40.28 -41.45 19.77
C VAL A 523 -40.81 -40.02 19.83
N LEU A 524 -39.94 -39.04 20.12
CA LEU A 524 -40.29 -37.62 20.12
C LEU A 524 -39.21 -36.83 19.40
N SER A 525 -39.60 -35.90 18.55
CA SER A 525 -38.69 -34.97 17.88
C SER A 525 -39.36 -33.61 17.79
N ASN A 526 -38.55 -32.54 17.77
CA ASN A 526 -39.04 -31.22 17.40
C ASN A 526 -38.76 -30.89 15.92
N SER A 527 -39.38 -29.82 15.43
CA SER A 527 -39.29 -29.39 14.03
C SER A 527 -37.86 -29.05 13.59
N VAL A 528 -37.02 -28.54 14.50
CA VAL A 528 -35.61 -28.24 14.23
C VAL A 528 -34.80 -29.52 14.02
N ALA A 529 -34.98 -30.54 14.87
CA ALA A 529 -34.34 -31.84 14.67
C ALA A 529 -34.86 -32.55 13.41
N GLU A 530 -36.15 -32.43 13.09
CA GLU A 530 -36.74 -32.97 11.86
C GLU A 530 -36.07 -32.39 10.61
N ASN A 531 -35.86 -31.07 10.58
CA ASN A 531 -35.20 -30.39 9.46
C ASN A 531 -33.69 -30.66 9.40
N LEU A 532 -33.00 -30.66 10.55
CA LEU A 532 -31.55 -30.89 10.59
C LEU A 532 -31.19 -32.32 10.19
N LEU A 533 -31.98 -33.32 10.62
CA LEU A 533 -31.73 -34.73 10.34
C LEU A 533 -32.52 -35.29 9.13
N ASN A 534 -33.39 -34.49 8.53
CA ASN A 534 -34.30 -34.88 7.45
C ASN A 534 -35.16 -36.12 7.79
N ILE A 535 -35.76 -36.11 8.98
CA ILE A 535 -36.62 -37.18 9.50
C ILE A 535 -38.08 -36.72 9.58
N LYS A 536 -39.02 -37.65 9.42
CA LYS A 536 -40.46 -37.39 9.52
C LYS A 536 -41.13 -38.46 10.38
N LYS A 537 -42.26 -38.09 11.01
CA LYS A 537 -43.06 -39.03 11.80
C LYS A 537 -43.87 -39.94 10.89
N ASP A 538 -43.76 -41.24 11.07
CA ASP A 538 -44.60 -42.25 10.43
C ASP A 538 -45.91 -42.38 11.23
N GLU A 539 -47.03 -42.07 10.59
CA GLU A 539 -48.37 -42.11 11.21
C GLU A 539 -48.81 -43.52 11.60
N SER A 540 -48.26 -44.57 10.98
CA SER A 540 -48.64 -45.96 11.23
C SER A 540 -47.98 -46.55 12.48
N THR A 541 -46.76 -46.12 12.79
CA THR A 541 -45.97 -46.64 13.92
C THR A 541 -45.79 -45.62 15.06
N GLY A 542 -46.05 -44.34 14.79
CA GLY A 542 -45.85 -43.24 15.74
C GLY A 542 -44.38 -42.87 15.97
N LEU A 543 -43.45 -43.51 15.24
CA LEU A 543 -42.01 -43.31 15.33
C LEU A 543 -41.50 -42.37 14.23
N TYR A 544 -40.33 -41.78 14.42
CA TYR A 544 -39.67 -40.94 13.41
C TYR A 544 -38.68 -41.75 12.56
N CYS A 545 -38.70 -41.58 11.23
CA CYS A 545 -37.84 -42.29 10.27
C CYS A 545 -37.31 -41.36 9.15
N LYS A 546 -36.28 -41.78 8.41
CA LYS A 546 -35.74 -41.03 7.27
C LYS A 546 -36.75 -40.97 6.12
N ALA A 547 -36.82 -39.83 5.44
CA ALA A 547 -37.80 -39.58 4.38
C ALA A 547 -37.61 -40.43 3.11
N GLU A 548 -36.42 -40.99 2.86
CA GLU A 548 -36.08 -41.65 1.58
C GLU A 548 -35.96 -43.19 1.63
N GLU A 549 -35.83 -43.83 2.80
CA GLU A 549 -35.49 -45.27 2.88
C GLU A 549 -36.36 -46.12 3.83
N GLY A 550 -37.34 -45.54 4.55
CA GLY A 550 -38.29 -46.32 5.38
C GLY A 550 -37.66 -47.11 6.54
N SER A 551 -36.36 -46.95 6.80
CA SER A 551 -35.70 -47.51 7.99
C SER A 551 -35.98 -46.64 9.22
N TYR A 552 -36.35 -47.28 10.33
CA TYR A 552 -36.62 -46.66 11.62
C TYR A 552 -35.35 -46.39 12.45
N SER A 553 -34.16 -46.61 11.87
CA SER A 553 -32.89 -46.09 12.37
C SER A 553 -32.77 -44.62 11.97
N CYS A 554 -32.86 -43.72 12.94
CA CYS A 554 -32.38 -42.37 12.71
C CYS A 554 -30.85 -42.43 12.50
N PHE A 555 -30.28 -41.38 11.88
CA PHE A 555 -28.86 -41.04 11.82
C PHE A 555 -28.02 -41.46 10.59
N LEU A 556 -26.91 -40.73 10.50
CA LEU A 556 -25.77 -40.86 9.60
C LEU A 556 -25.01 -42.15 9.86
N ASP A 557 -24.32 -42.66 8.83
CA ASP A 557 -23.31 -43.73 8.91
C ASP A 557 -23.66 -44.74 10.03
N GLU A 558 -24.68 -45.59 9.79
CA GLU A 558 -25.44 -46.34 10.81
C GLU A 558 -24.57 -46.99 11.89
N ASP A 559 -23.37 -47.43 11.52
CA ASP A 559 -22.37 -48.03 12.40
C ASP A 559 -21.92 -47.10 13.55
N LYS A 560 -21.67 -45.81 13.28
CA LYS A 560 -21.20 -44.85 14.30
C LYS A 560 -22.31 -44.51 15.30
N PHE A 561 -23.53 -44.36 14.82
CA PHE A 561 -24.66 -44.04 15.68
C PHE A 561 -25.06 -45.22 16.58
N MET A 562 -25.06 -46.45 16.04
CA MET A 562 -25.31 -47.65 16.85
C MET A 562 -24.22 -47.88 17.89
N SER A 563 -22.96 -47.55 17.58
CA SER A 563 -21.87 -47.53 18.56
C SER A 563 -22.15 -46.53 19.69
N LEU A 564 -22.60 -45.31 19.36
CA LEU A 564 -22.91 -44.26 20.32
C LEU A 564 -24.05 -44.66 21.27
N LEU A 565 -25.13 -45.23 20.71
CA LEU A 565 -26.24 -45.76 21.50
C LEU A 565 -25.80 -46.90 22.43
N SER A 566 -25.01 -47.84 21.91
CA SER A 566 -24.48 -48.94 22.71
C SER A 566 -23.62 -48.44 23.87
N GLU A 567 -22.78 -47.44 23.63
CA GLU A 567 -21.95 -46.80 24.65
C GLU A 567 -22.80 -46.12 25.73
N ILE A 568 -23.81 -45.34 25.37
CA ILE A 568 -24.67 -44.65 26.34
C ILE A 568 -25.49 -45.66 27.16
N ASN A 569 -26.03 -46.70 26.52
CA ASN A 569 -26.82 -47.73 27.19
C ASN A 569 -25.98 -48.59 28.16
N THR A 570 -24.71 -48.85 27.84
CA THR A 570 -23.82 -49.65 28.71
C THR A 570 -23.17 -48.83 29.81
N THR A 571 -22.83 -47.57 29.54
CA THR A 571 -22.12 -46.71 30.50
C THR A 571 -23.05 -45.87 31.37
N GLY A 572 -24.25 -45.53 30.89
CA GLY A 572 -25.21 -44.64 31.55
C GLY A 572 -24.70 -43.20 31.72
N ARG A 573 -23.70 -42.78 30.94
CA ARG A 573 -23.08 -41.45 31.00
C ARG A 573 -23.53 -40.55 29.85
N ASN A 574 -23.47 -39.25 30.11
CA ASN A 574 -23.71 -38.23 29.09
C ASN A 574 -22.54 -38.18 28.11
N ILE A 575 -22.85 -38.04 26.82
CA ILE A 575 -21.86 -37.78 25.79
C ILE A 575 -21.96 -36.32 25.38
N TYR A 576 -20.81 -35.66 25.36
CA TYR A 576 -20.69 -34.24 25.04
C TYR A 576 -19.80 -34.04 23.83
N ASN A 577 -20.13 -33.01 23.05
CA ASN A 577 -19.36 -32.49 21.94
C ASN A 577 -19.01 -33.53 20.87
N HIS A 578 -19.93 -34.46 20.58
CA HIS A 578 -19.70 -35.39 19.49
C HIS A 578 -19.97 -34.67 18.17
N GLU A 579 -18.92 -34.43 17.40
CA GLU A 579 -19.04 -33.80 16.09
C GLU A 579 -19.31 -34.84 15.00
N CYS A 580 -20.21 -34.51 14.07
CA CYS A 580 -20.45 -35.30 12.86
C CYS A 580 -20.76 -34.39 11.67
N GLN A 581 -20.31 -34.80 10.49
CA GLN A 581 -20.59 -34.08 9.25
C GLN A 581 -21.70 -34.80 8.48
N ILE A 582 -22.67 -34.03 8.00
CA ILE A 582 -23.87 -34.55 7.34
C ILE A 582 -24.02 -33.95 5.95
N ASN A 583 -24.50 -34.75 5.01
CA ASN A 583 -24.94 -34.26 3.71
C ASN A 583 -26.41 -33.86 3.81
N SER A 584 -26.68 -32.58 3.66
CA SER A 584 -28.02 -31.99 3.58
C SER A 584 -28.35 -31.65 2.11
N PRO A 585 -29.62 -31.52 1.72
CA PRO A 585 -30.00 -31.08 0.37
C PRO A 585 -29.38 -29.73 -0.05
N ASP A 586 -29.07 -28.84 0.92
CA ASP A 586 -28.48 -27.52 0.70
C ASP A 586 -26.92 -27.51 0.75
N GLY A 587 -26.28 -28.67 0.94
CA GLY A 587 -24.82 -28.80 1.09
C GLY A 587 -24.40 -29.59 2.35
N TYR A 588 -23.12 -29.59 2.68
CA TYR A 588 -22.63 -30.23 3.90
C TYR A 588 -22.89 -29.36 5.14
N ARG A 589 -23.28 -29.99 6.26
CA ARG A 589 -23.45 -29.33 7.56
C ARG A 589 -22.61 -30.03 8.63
N HIS A 590 -22.04 -29.26 9.54
CA HIS A 590 -21.34 -29.77 10.72
C HIS A 590 -22.26 -29.68 11.92
N LEU A 591 -22.58 -30.84 12.51
CA LEU A 591 -23.45 -30.93 13.67
C LEU A 591 -22.66 -31.31 14.92
N LEU A 592 -23.01 -30.68 16.02
CA LEU A 592 -22.57 -31.02 17.36
C LEU A 592 -23.71 -31.74 18.08
N ILE A 593 -23.47 -32.98 18.48
CA ILE A 593 -24.45 -33.85 19.15
C ILE A 593 -24.04 -34.03 20.61
N ASN A 594 -24.97 -33.71 21.50
CA ASN A 594 -24.92 -34.05 22.91
C ASN A 594 -26.03 -35.05 23.21
N ALA A 595 -25.73 -36.07 24.01
CA ALA A 595 -26.68 -37.13 24.33
C ALA A 595 -26.70 -37.39 25.84
N ALA A 596 -27.90 -37.52 26.41
CA ALA A 596 -28.09 -37.84 27.82
C ALA A 596 -29.12 -38.97 27.99
N PRO A 597 -28.84 -40.01 28.79
CA PRO A 597 -29.83 -41.02 29.12
C PRO A 597 -30.88 -40.44 30.06
N THR A 598 -32.16 -40.66 29.74
CA THR A 598 -33.27 -40.38 30.65
C THR A 598 -33.56 -41.61 31.49
N ARG A 599 -33.91 -41.40 32.75
CA ARG A 599 -34.28 -42.47 33.68
C ARG A 599 -35.76 -42.39 33.98
N ASP A 600 -36.38 -43.55 34.09
CA ASP A 600 -37.74 -43.65 34.63
C ASP A 600 -37.74 -43.45 36.16
N ILE A 601 -38.92 -43.41 36.77
CA ILE A 601 -39.17 -43.30 38.22
C ILE A 601 -38.42 -44.39 39.02
N ASN A 602 -38.11 -45.53 38.39
CA ASN A 602 -37.35 -46.64 38.97
C ASN A 602 -35.83 -46.58 38.72
N GLU A 603 -35.30 -45.43 38.29
CA GLU A 603 -33.88 -45.19 37.93
C GLU A 603 -33.30 -46.03 36.78
N VAL A 604 -34.10 -46.86 36.12
CA VAL A 604 -33.70 -47.58 34.91
C VAL A 604 -33.72 -46.63 33.71
N ILE A 605 -32.72 -46.76 32.83
CA ILE A 605 -32.65 -45.94 31.61
C ILE A 605 -33.85 -46.25 30.71
N SER A 606 -34.72 -45.26 30.52
CA SER A 606 -35.95 -45.37 29.72
C SER A 606 -35.76 -44.94 28.26
N GLY A 607 -34.71 -44.17 27.99
CA GLY A 607 -34.40 -43.66 26.67
C GLY A 607 -33.23 -42.69 26.69
N ILE A 608 -32.97 -42.05 25.56
CA ILE A 608 -31.85 -41.13 25.37
C ILE A 608 -32.39 -39.88 24.67
N ILE A 609 -32.11 -38.71 25.26
CA ILE A 609 -32.36 -37.41 24.64
C ILE A 609 -31.09 -36.92 23.95
N PHE A 610 -31.22 -36.56 22.68
CA PHE A 610 -30.21 -35.96 21.85
C PHE A 610 -30.51 -34.47 21.65
N MET A 611 -29.49 -33.64 21.85
CA MET A 611 -29.47 -32.22 21.52
C MET A 611 -28.50 -32.02 20.36
N ILE A 612 -28.98 -31.38 19.30
CA ILE A 612 -28.28 -31.27 18.02
C ILE A 612 -28.18 -29.79 17.66
N LEU A 613 -26.96 -29.31 17.47
CA LEU A 613 -26.66 -27.93 17.10
C LEU A 613 -25.91 -27.89 15.77
N ASP A 614 -26.29 -26.97 14.88
CA ASP A 614 -25.52 -26.68 13.67
C ASP A 614 -24.37 -25.72 14.01
N VAL A 615 -23.13 -26.19 13.82
CA VAL A 615 -21.89 -25.43 14.09
C VAL A 615 -21.12 -25.09 12.81
N THR A 616 -21.74 -25.23 11.65
CA THR A 616 -21.11 -25.05 10.33
C THR A 616 -20.42 -23.69 10.19
N GLU A 617 -21.09 -22.59 10.58
CA GLU A 617 -20.52 -21.24 10.50
C GLU A 617 -19.27 -21.07 11.40
N SER A 618 -19.31 -21.63 12.62
CA SER A 618 -18.19 -21.55 13.56
C SER A 618 -16.97 -22.33 13.08
N VAL A 619 -17.20 -23.53 12.52
CA VAL A 619 -16.15 -24.36 11.91
C VAL A 619 -15.55 -23.67 10.68
N ASN A 620 -16.38 -23.07 9.82
CA ASN A 620 -15.92 -22.34 8.65
C ASN A 620 -15.07 -21.10 9.03
N LEU A 621 -15.50 -20.31 10.01
CA LEU A 621 -14.72 -19.15 10.49
C LEU A 621 -13.36 -19.56 11.07
N ARG A 622 -13.30 -20.68 11.81
CA ARG A 622 -12.04 -21.20 12.33
C ARG A 622 -11.13 -21.64 11.17
N LYS A 623 -11.69 -22.29 10.15
CA LYS A 623 -10.96 -22.69 8.95
C LYS A 623 -10.45 -21.48 8.15
N GLU A 624 -11.26 -20.45 7.94
CA GLU A 624 -10.84 -19.19 7.29
C GLU A 624 -9.70 -18.50 8.04
N LEU A 625 -9.74 -18.51 9.38
CA LEU A 625 -8.67 -17.96 10.20
C LEU A 625 -7.36 -18.75 10.05
N GLU A 626 -7.45 -20.07 9.98
CA GLU A 626 -6.32 -20.97 9.79
C GLU A 626 -5.73 -20.81 8.37
N GLU A 627 -6.58 -20.78 7.34
CA GLU A 627 -6.18 -20.48 5.95
C GLU A 627 -5.54 -19.10 5.83
N SER A 628 -6.02 -18.09 6.57
CA SER A 628 -5.44 -16.75 6.60
C SER A 628 -4.03 -16.75 7.24
N LYS A 629 -3.83 -17.50 8.33
CA LYS A 629 -2.51 -17.68 8.96
C LYS A 629 -1.53 -18.40 8.04
N ASP A 630 -1.98 -19.48 7.40
CA ASP A 630 -1.17 -20.24 6.45
C ASP A 630 -0.78 -19.38 5.25
N LYS A 631 -1.72 -18.57 4.73
CA LYS A 631 -1.47 -17.64 3.64
C LYS A 631 -0.41 -16.60 4.00
N ILE A 632 -0.46 -16.00 5.18
CA ILE A 632 0.57 -15.06 5.65
C ILE A 632 1.94 -15.76 5.75
N THR A 633 1.97 -16.98 6.30
CA THR A 633 3.20 -17.77 6.42
C THR A 633 3.78 -18.09 5.04
N MET A 634 2.96 -18.53 4.08
CA MET A 634 3.36 -18.78 2.70
C MET A 634 3.91 -17.52 2.02
N ILE A 635 3.31 -16.36 2.25
CA ILE A 635 3.82 -15.09 1.71
C ILE A 635 5.23 -14.82 2.25
N LEU A 636 5.45 -14.93 3.56
CA LEU A 636 6.76 -14.71 4.18
C LEU A 636 7.82 -15.74 3.74
N GLU A 637 7.41 -17.00 3.55
CA GLU A 637 8.26 -18.08 3.03
C GLU A 637 8.62 -17.89 1.55
N SER A 638 7.75 -17.28 0.76
CA SER A 638 7.99 -17.04 -0.67
C SER A 638 8.93 -15.85 -0.95
N ILE A 639 9.27 -15.05 0.07
CA ILE A 639 10.17 -13.91 -0.09
C ILE A 639 11.60 -14.43 -0.35
N ASN A 640 12.20 -13.94 -1.43
CA ASN A 640 13.53 -14.37 -1.89
C ASN A 640 14.69 -13.76 -1.07
N ASP A 641 14.35 -12.89 -0.12
CA ASP A 641 15.23 -12.28 0.86
C ASP A 641 15.09 -12.95 2.23
N GLY A 642 16.12 -12.81 3.07
CA GLY A 642 16.07 -13.36 4.42
C GLY A 642 15.16 -12.52 5.32
N PHE A 643 14.27 -13.18 6.06
CA PHE A 643 13.36 -12.53 6.99
C PHE A 643 13.32 -13.27 8.32
N PHE A 644 13.45 -12.54 9.42
CA PHE A 644 13.28 -13.08 10.75
C PHE A 644 12.73 -12.03 11.72
N VAL A 645 12.11 -12.50 12.79
CA VAL A 645 11.46 -11.65 13.79
C VAL A 645 12.03 -11.95 15.15
N VAL A 646 12.38 -10.91 15.89
CA VAL A 646 12.82 -10.99 17.29
C VAL A 646 11.81 -10.32 18.20
N ASN A 647 11.59 -10.86 19.39
CA ASN A 647 10.77 -10.24 20.42
C ASN A 647 11.53 -9.11 21.14
N ARG A 648 10.90 -8.45 22.11
CA ARG A 648 11.54 -7.38 22.92
C ARG A 648 12.77 -7.84 23.71
N ASP A 649 12.83 -9.11 24.07
CA ASP A 649 13.97 -9.71 24.76
C ASP A 649 15.08 -10.16 23.78
N GLY A 650 14.91 -9.86 22.48
CA GLY A 650 15.85 -10.21 21.42
C GLY A 650 15.82 -11.68 21.03
N ILE A 651 14.80 -12.45 21.40
CA ILE A 651 14.63 -13.88 21.07
C ILE A 651 13.95 -14.04 19.72
N ILE A 652 14.46 -14.94 18.88
CA ILE A 652 13.93 -15.19 17.54
C ILE A 652 12.63 -16.00 17.63
N ASN A 653 11.52 -15.42 17.15
CA ASN A 653 10.20 -16.06 17.13
C ASN A 653 9.86 -16.68 15.77
N PHE A 654 10.39 -16.12 14.68
CA PHE A 654 10.10 -16.56 13.32
C PHE A 654 11.31 -16.34 12.42
N VAL A 655 11.52 -17.25 11.47
CA VAL A 655 12.56 -17.18 10.44
C VAL A 655 12.05 -17.88 9.19
N ASN A 656 12.19 -17.25 8.03
CA ASN A 656 11.79 -17.86 6.75
C ASN A 656 12.87 -18.84 6.23
N ALA A 657 12.48 -19.76 5.35
CA ALA A 657 13.39 -20.75 4.76
C ALA A 657 14.59 -20.10 4.07
N ARG A 658 14.39 -18.94 3.44
CA ARG A 658 15.48 -18.24 2.77
C ARG A 658 16.57 -17.76 3.72
N ALA A 659 16.20 -17.25 4.90
CA ALA A 659 17.18 -16.89 5.92
C ALA A 659 17.95 -18.11 6.42
N LEU A 660 17.28 -19.26 6.59
CA LEU A 660 17.91 -20.52 6.96
C LEU A 660 18.92 -21.00 5.91
N GLU A 661 18.57 -20.93 4.61
CA GLU A 661 19.48 -21.27 3.51
C GLU A 661 20.71 -20.35 3.49
N ILE A 662 20.51 -19.05 3.65
CA ILE A 662 21.61 -18.07 3.63
C ILE A 662 22.56 -18.31 4.81
N TRP A 663 22.02 -18.67 5.97
CA TRP A 663 22.81 -18.93 7.17
C TRP A 663 23.36 -20.36 7.27
N GLY A 664 22.80 -21.30 6.51
CA GLY A 664 23.17 -22.72 6.57
C GLY A 664 22.79 -23.37 7.90
N LEU A 665 21.77 -22.86 8.59
CA LEU A 665 21.31 -23.33 9.89
C LEU A 665 19.90 -23.92 9.80
N LYS A 666 19.54 -24.80 10.75
CA LYS A 666 18.19 -25.37 10.84
C LYS A 666 17.29 -24.52 11.73
N SER A 667 15.99 -24.50 11.45
CA SER A 667 14.99 -23.75 12.22
C SER A 667 14.99 -24.14 13.71
N GLU A 668 15.13 -25.44 14.01
CA GLU A 668 15.13 -25.98 15.38
C GLU A 668 16.31 -25.47 16.23
N GLU A 669 17.40 -25.03 15.60
CA GLU A 669 18.60 -24.54 16.28
C GLU A 669 18.54 -23.03 16.56
N ILE A 670 17.56 -22.32 16.00
CA ILE A 670 17.48 -20.85 15.97
C ILE A 670 16.25 -20.32 16.71
N ILE A 671 15.08 -20.93 16.49
CA ILE A 671 13.82 -20.44 17.09
C ILE A 671 13.89 -20.61 18.61
N GLY A 672 13.52 -19.56 19.35
CA GLY A 672 13.54 -19.53 20.82
C GLY A 672 14.91 -19.22 21.42
N ARG A 673 15.95 -18.99 20.61
CA ARG A 673 17.26 -18.53 21.09
C ARG A 673 17.38 -17.01 21.00
N PRO A 674 18.14 -16.37 21.90
CA PRO A 674 18.52 -14.98 21.74
C PRO A 674 19.25 -14.79 20.42
N ALA A 675 18.77 -13.85 19.61
CA ALA A 675 19.44 -13.41 18.38
C ALA A 675 20.93 -13.17 18.65
N VAL A 676 21.26 -12.52 19.75
CA VAL A 676 22.64 -12.20 20.17
C VAL A 676 23.52 -13.44 20.33
N GLU A 677 22.99 -14.57 20.80
CA GLU A 677 23.74 -15.82 20.97
C GLU A 677 23.93 -16.56 19.65
N VAL A 678 22.88 -16.58 18.81
CA VAL A 678 22.97 -17.09 17.44
C VAL A 678 23.92 -16.23 16.59
N PHE A 679 24.03 -14.93 16.90
CA PHE A 679 24.79 -13.91 16.16
C PHE A 679 26.10 -13.44 16.85
N LEU A 680 26.62 -14.12 17.88
CA LEU A 680 27.83 -13.78 18.70
C LEU A 680 28.99 -13.08 17.92
N PRO A 681 29.84 -12.25 18.59
CA PRO A 681 30.48 -11.01 18.08
C PRO A 681 31.48 -11.13 16.92
N LYS A 682 31.66 -12.32 16.35
CA LYS A 682 32.42 -12.51 15.11
C LYS A 682 31.65 -12.09 13.86
N TYR A 683 30.31 -11.98 13.94
CA TYR A 683 29.47 -11.84 12.77
C TYR A 683 28.76 -10.50 12.63
N PHE A 684 28.37 -9.78 13.71
CA PHE A 684 27.44 -8.63 13.58
C PHE A 684 27.60 -7.51 14.62
N SER A 685 28.82 -7.13 15.04
CA SER A 685 29.00 -6.13 16.11
C SER A 685 28.32 -4.77 15.83
N ALA A 686 28.33 -4.30 14.57
CA ALA A 686 27.70 -3.03 14.18
C ALA A 686 26.16 -3.09 14.09
N VAL A 687 25.59 -4.30 13.94
CA VAL A 687 24.13 -4.48 13.87
C VAL A 687 23.53 -4.57 15.27
N TYR A 688 24.29 -5.05 16.26
CA TYR A 688 23.86 -5.10 17.65
C TYR A 688 23.52 -3.70 18.20
N ASP A 689 24.45 -2.74 18.05
CA ASP A 689 24.23 -1.36 18.50
C ASP A 689 22.96 -0.77 17.86
N GLN A 690 22.74 -1.07 16.59
CA GLN A 690 21.57 -0.58 15.86
C GLN A 690 20.28 -1.31 16.25
N LEU A 691 20.34 -2.60 16.56
CA LEU A 691 19.18 -3.38 17.01
C LEU A 691 18.75 -2.93 18.41
N GLU A 692 19.70 -2.61 19.29
CA GLU A 692 19.44 -2.02 20.60
C GLU A 692 18.85 -0.60 20.48
N ILE A 693 19.40 0.24 19.59
CA ILE A 693 18.84 1.57 19.28
C ILE A 693 17.42 1.44 18.71
N THR A 694 17.20 0.57 17.73
CA THR A 694 15.88 0.37 17.12
C THR A 694 14.85 -0.12 18.15
N LEU A 695 15.23 -1.04 19.05
CA LEU A 695 14.38 -1.52 20.14
C LEU A 695 14.05 -0.42 21.16
N ARG A 696 15.04 0.43 21.49
CA ARG A 696 14.90 1.46 22.52
C ARG A 696 14.17 2.70 22.02
N GLU A 697 14.50 3.16 20.82
CA GLU A 697 13.99 4.41 20.25
C GLU A 697 12.76 4.19 19.36
N ASN A 698 12.46 2.94 18.99
CA ASN A 698 11.34 2.58 18.10
C ASN A 698 11.44 3.27 16.73
N ILE A 699 12.66 3.38 16.20
CA ILE A 699 12.98 4.03 14.92
C ILE A 699 13.44 2.99 13.90
N PHE A 700 12.94 3.12 12.66
CA PHE A 700 13.41 2.32 11.53
C PHE A 700 14.90 2.56 11.27
N THR A 701 15.67 1.48 11.14
CA THR A 701 17.11 1.56 10.90
C THR A 701 17.54 0.66 9.75
N LYS A 702 18.55 1.12 9.01
CA LYS A 702 19.12 0.43 7.86
C LYS A 702 20.62 0.29 8.05
N VAL A 703 21.16 -0.93 7.87
CA VAL A 703 22.58 -1.23 8.09
C VAL A 703 23.14 -2.07 6.95
N GLU A 704 24.25 -1.63 6.35
CA GLU A 704 25.04 -2.46 5.43
C GLU A 704 26.10 -3.22 6.21
N HIS A 705 26.19 -4.52 6.00
CA HIS A 705 27.07 -5.40 6.74
C HIS A 705 27.80 -6.39 5.81
N TYR A 706 29.10 -6.53 5.99
CA TYR A 706 29.90 -7.52 5.27
C TYR A 706 30.11 -8.79 6.10
N GLN A 707 29.52 -9.90 5.66
CA GLN A 707 29.62 -11.18 6.34
C GLN A 707 30.88 -11.94 5.88
N LYS A 708 31.81 -12.15 6.83
CA LYS A 708 33.14 -12.73 6.54
C LYS A 708 33.12 -14.20 6.06
N ASN A 709 32.17 -15.03 6.52
CA ASN A 709 32.12 -16.46 6.16
C ASN A 709 31.59 -16.69 4.74
N THR A 710 30.49 -16.00 4.40
CA THR A 710 29.87 -16.10 3.08
C THR A 710 30.57 -15.19 2.06
N LYS A 711 31.45 -14.29 2.51
CA LYS A 711 32.11 -13.24 1.73
C LYS A 711 31.11 -12.33 1.00
N ARG A 712 29.93 -12.15 1.57
CA ARG A 712 28.82 -11.42 0.96
C ARG A 712 28.49 -10.15 1.73
N TRP A 713 27.98 -9.17 1.02
CA TRP A 713 27.41 -7.97 1.61
C TRP A 713 25.91 -8.13 1.79
N TYR A 714 25.42 -7.84 2.99
CA TYR A 714 24.00 -7.84 3.30
C TYR A 714 23.53 -6.44 3.68
N LEU A 715 22.30 -6.14 3.29
CA LEU A 715 21.62 -4.92 3.68
C LEU A 715 20.45 -5.27 4.59
N LEU A 716 20.56 -4.90 5.87
CA LEU A 716 19.56 -5.19 6.88
C LEU A 716 18.63 -3.99 7.07
N HIS A 717 17.33 -4.26 7.13
CA HIS A 717 16.29 -3.32 7.47
C HIS A 717 15.62 -3.78 8.77
N LEU A 718 15.65 -2.93 9.79
CA LEU A 718 15.10 -3.20 11.11
C LEU A 718 13.84 -2.36 11.28
N TYR A 719 12.69 -3.03 11.33
CA TYR A 719 11.38 -2.42 11.51
C TYR A 719 10.84 -2.77 12.89
N PRO A 720 10.79 -1.81 13.82
CA PRO A 720 10.23 -2.05 15.13
C PRO A 720 8.70 -2.15 15.06
N TYR A 721 8.13 -3.03 15.87
CA TYR A 721 6.68 -3.20 16.02
C TYR A 721 6.33 -3.45 17.49
N LYS A 722 5.03 -3.53 17.81
CA LYS A 722 4.55 -3.56 19.22
C LYS A 722 5.25 -4.58 20.12
N GLU A 723 5.64 -5.74 19.60
CA GLU A 723 6.15 -6.86 20.39
C GLU A 723 7.64 -7.20 20.11
N GLY A 724 8.33 -6.40 19.29
CA GLY A 724 9.73 -6.66 18.96
C GLY A 724 10.21 -5.93 17.70
N VAL A 725 11.12 -6.56 16.95
CA VAL A 725 11.67 -6.03 15.69
C VAL A 725 11.59 -7.09 14.60
N SER A 726 11.08 -6.69 13.44
CA SER A 726 11.14 -7.49 12.22
C SER A 726 12.35 -7.07 11.40
N ILE A 727 13.13 -8.06 10.97
CA ILE A 727 14.43 -7.85 10.34
C ILE A 727 14.42 -8.53 8.97
N TYR A 728 14.59 -7.71 7.96
CA TYR A 728 14.71 -8.11 6.56
C TYR A 728 16.15 -7.92 6.11
N PHE A 729 16.72 -8.85 5.35
CA PHE A 729 18.07 -8.70 4.81
C PHE A 729 18.22 -9.17 3.36
N THR A 730 18.83 -8.31 2.54
CA THR A 730 19.08 -8.52 1.10
C THR A 730 20.56 -8.77 0.85
N ASP A 731 20.92 -9.70 -0.04
CA ASP A 731 22.27 -9.82 -0.57
C ASP A 731 22.55 -8.69 -1.58
N ILE A 732 23.48 -7.80 -1.26
CA ILE A 732 23.90 -6.67 -2.10
C ILE A 732 25.33 -6.84 -2.64
N THR A 733 25.87 -8.05 -2.62
CA THR A 733 27.26 -8.35 -3.04
C THR A 733 27.51 -7.90 -4.48
N TYR A 734 26.63 -8.27 -5.40
CA TYR A 734 26.73 -7.86 -6.81
C TYR A 734 26.74 -6.34 -6.98
N ARG A 735 25.93 -5.61 -6.19
CA ARG A 735 25.90 -4.14 -6.22
C ARG A 735 27.25 -3.56 -5.78
N LYS A 736 27.85 -4.11 -4.72
CA LYS A 736 29.16 -3.69 -4.21
C LYS A 736 30.29 -4.00 -5.17
N GLU A 737 30.30 -5.20 -5.78
CA GLU A 737 31.28 -5.57 -6.81
C GLU A 737 31.16 -4.67 -8.05
N LEU A 738 29.93 -4.29 -8.43
CA LEU A 738 29.69 -3.37 -9.54
C LEU A 738 30.13 -1.95 -9.19
N GLU A 739 29.84 -1.46 -7.98
CA GLU A 739 30.34 -0.17 -7.48
C GLU A 739 31.87 -0.11 -7.49
N GLU A 740 32.53 -1.21 -7.12
CA GLU A 740 34.00 -1.31 -7.11
C GLU A 740 34.59 -1.35 -8.52
N LYS A 741 34.02 -2.13 -9.43
CA LYS A 741 34.37 -2.12 -10.87
C LYS A 741 34.13 -0.76 -11.52
N LEU A 742 33.05 -0.07 -11.16
CA LEU A 742 32.76 1.28 -11.64
C LEU A 742 33.78 2.30 -11.13
N LYS A 743 34.26 2.16 -9.88
CA LYS A 743 35.36 2.97 -9.35
C LYS A 743 36.67 2.70 -10.09
N GLU A 744 36.97 1.45 -10.44
CA GLU A 744 38.16 1.11 -11.23
C GLU A 744 38.14 1.72 -12.63
N ILE A 745 36.97 1.70 -13.30
CA ILE A 745 36.79 2.29 -14.63
C ILE A 745 36.85 3.83 -14.58
N ALA A 746 36.32 4.43 -13.52
CA ALA A 746 36.36 5.89 -13.32
C ALA A 746 37.78 6.44 -13.09
N HIS A 747 38.78 5.58 -12.89
CA HIS A 747 40.16 5.95 -12.59
C HIS A 747 41.14 5.82 -13.76
N LYS A 748 40.73 5.31 -14.93
CA LYS A 748 41.62 5.12 -16.10
C LYS A 748 41.35 6.12 -17.25
N ASP A 749 42.38 6.39 -18.04
CA ASP A 749 42.34 7.16 -19.30
C ASP A 749 42.04 6.22 -20.48
N SER A 750 41.07 6.60 -21.31
CA SER A 750 40.54 5.73 -22.37
C SER A 750 41.45 5.57 -23.59
N LEU A 751 42.48 6.42 -23.74
CA LEU A 751 43.43 6.32 -24.86
C LEU A 751 44.68 5.54 -24.45
N THR A 752 45.26 5.83 -23.29
CA THR A 752 46.54 5.24 -22.86
C THR A 752 46.39 4.05 -21.92
N GLY A 753 45.22 3.86 -21.31
CA GLY A 753 44.99 2.84 -20.28
C GLY A 753 45.63 3.15 -18.92
N LEU A 754 46.35 4.27 -18.80
CA LEU A 754 46.93 4.77 -17.56
C LEU A 754 45.86 5.32 -16.61
N LEU A 755 46.26 5.70 -15.40
CA LEU A 755 45.38 6.41 -14.48
C LEU A 755 45.06 7.83 -15.00
N ASN A 756 43.82 8.27 -14.82
CA ASN A 756 43.37 9.61 -15.25
C ASN A 756 43.65 10.68 -14.16
N ARG A 757 43.40 11.95 -14.50
CA ARG A 757 43.62 13.10 -13.59
C ARG A 757 43.01 12.94 -12.19
N ARG A 758 41.79 12.38 -12.07
CA ARG A 758 41.13 12.20 -10.77
C ARG A 758 41.86 11.17 -9.92
N ALA A 759 42.24 10.05 -10.52
CA ALA A 759 43.04 9.03 -9.85
C ALA A 759 44.43 9.57 -9.47
N ALA A 760 45.04 10.38 -10.33
CA ALA A 760 46.35 10.97 -10.10
C ALA A 760 46.38 11.83 -8.82
N ILE A 761 45.38 12.69 -8.62
CA ILE A 761 45.24 13.51 -7.40
C ILE A 761 45.06 12.62 -6.17
N TYR A 762 44.18 11.62 -6.25
CA TYR A 762 43.95 10.67 -5.15
C TYR A 762 45.21 9.91 -4.73
N PHE A 763 45.95 9.34 -5.68
CA PHE A 763 47.20 8.63 -5.38
C PHE A 763 48.30 9.58 -4.88
N LEU A 764 48.33 10.83 -5.35
CA LEU A 764 49.26 11.84 -4.86
C LEU A 764 48.98 12.22 -3.40
N GLU A 765 47.72 12.46 -3.02
CA GLU A 765 47.33 12.73 -1.63
C GLU A 765 47.71 11.58 -0.68
N LYS A 766 47.51 10.34 -1.15
CA LYS A 766 47.92 9.14 -0.41
C LYS A 766 49.44 9.05 -0.29
N ALA A 767 50.18 9.36 -1.36
CA ALA A 767 51.64 9.36 -1.35
C ALA A 767 52.21 10.46 -0.42
N ILE A 768 51.63 11.66 -0.42
CA ILE A 768 51.98 12.75 0.50
C ILE A 768 51.75 12.31 1.95
N SER A 769 50.60 11.72 2.24
CA SER A 769 50.27 11.22 3.58
C SER A 769 51.26 10.13 4.05
N SER A 770 51.67 9.23 3.15
CA SER A 770 52.68 8.21 3.46
C SER A 770 54.07 8.81 3.66
N SER A 771 54.47 9.75 2.80
CA SER A 771 55.75 10.46 2.87
C SER A 771 55.92 11.21 4.20
N LEU A 772 54.87 11.93 4.63
CA LEU A 772 54.85 12.66 5.90
C LEU A 772 54.96 11.73 7.12
N ARG A 773 54.29 10.56 7.08
CA ARG A 773 54.34 9.57 8.15
C ARG A 773 55.68 8.86 8.24
N ASP A 774 56.22 8.44 7.09
CA ASP A 774 57.38 7.57 7.01
C ASP A 774 58.70 8.34 6.83
N LYS A 775 58.64 9.69 6.73
CA LYS A 775 59.76 10.62 6.45
C LYS A 775 60.61 10.22 5.23
N LYS A 776 59.97 9.64 4.21
CA LYS A 776 60.63 9.28 2.96
C LYS A 776 60.51 10.40 1.94
N ALA A 777 61.49 10.52 1.04
CA ALA A 777 61.42 11.45 -0.07
C ALA A 777 60.22 11.13 -0.97
N LEU A 778 59.60 12.15 -1.56
CA LEU A 778 58.53 12.00 -2.54
C LEU A 778 58.77 13.02 -3.64
N THR A 779 58.88 12.56 -4.88
CA THR A 779 59.02 13.43 -6.04
C THR A 779 57.89 13.18 -7.02
N ILE A 780 57.46 14.21 -7.72
CA ILE A 780 56.60 14.08 -8.89
C ILE A 780 57.34 14.58 -10.13
N ALA A 781 57.04 13.97 -11.27
CA ALA A 781 57.47 14.43 -12.58
C ALA A 781 56.25 14.89 -13.37
N PHE A 782 56.26 16.12 -13.86
CA PHE A 782 55.27 16.63 -14.81
C PHE A 782 55.87 16.55 -16.21
N ILE A 783 55.17 15.90 -17.13
CA ILE A 783 55.67 15.51 -18.45
C ILE A 783 54.71 16.03 -19.51
N ASP A 784 55.23 16.73 -20.51
CA ASP A 784 54.47 17.28 -21.63
C ASP A 784 55.10 16.78 -22.94
N ILE A 785 54.28 16.20 -23.83
CA ILE A 785 54.74 15.71 -25.13
C ILE A 785 54.99 16.89 -26.08
N ASP A 786 56.24 17.04 -26.53
CA ASP A 786 56.63 18.14 -27.40
C ASP A 786 56.16 17.89 -28.85
N GLY A 787 55.42 18.83 -29.44
CA GLY A 787 55.11 18.82 -30.87
C GLY A 787 53.82 18.11 -31.29
N LEU A 788 53.02 17.60 -30.34
CA LEU A 788 51.75 16.91 -30.61
C LEU A 788 50.82 17.70 -31.54
N LYS A 789 50.67 19.02 -31.31
CA LYS A 789 49.82 19.88 -32.16
C LYS A 789 50.27 19.88 -33.62
N LYS A 790 51.58 19.96 -33.89
CA LYS A 790 52.12 19.92 -35.25
C LYS A 790 51.85 18.57 -35.93
N VAL A 791 51.94 17.48 -35.16
CA VAL A 791 51.63 16.12 -35.65
C VAL A 791 50.14 15.99 -35.98
N ASN A 792 49.25 16.45 -35.10
CA ASN A 792 47.81 16.49 -35.34
C ASN A 792 47.46 17.31 -36.59
N ASP A 793 48.06 18.49 -36.75
CA ASP A 793 47.79 19.39 -37.86
C ASP A 793 48.32 18.84 -39.20
N THR A 794 49.39 18.02 -39.18
CA THR A 794 50.06 17.51 -40.40
C THR A 794 49.59 16.10 -40.80
N PHE A 795 49.38 15.21 -39.83
CA PHE A 795 49.13 13.78 -40.04
C PHE A 795 47.76 13.32 -39.52
N GLY A 796 47.00 14.19 -38.85
CA GLY A 796 45.67 13.91 -38.31
C GLY A 796 45.68 13.35 -36.89
N HIS A 797 44.51 13.40 -36.24
CA HIS A 797 44.36 13.03 -34.82
C HIS A 797 44.72 11.58 -34.50
N ASN A 798 44.51 10.64 -35.42
CA ASN A 798 44.84 9.23 -35.19
C ASN A 798 46.36 9.01 -35.02
N GLU A 799 47.19 9.75 -35.77
CA GLU A 799 48.65 9.69 -35.62
C GLU A 799 49.13 10.44 -34.38
N GLY A 800 48.44 11.52 -33.97
CA GLY A 800 48.69 12.14 -32.68
C GLY A 800 48.35 11.23 -31.50
N ASP A 801 47.23 10.51 -31.57
CA ASP A 801 46.85 9.51 -30.57
C ASP A 801 47.89 8.39 -30.46
N ARG A 802 48.43 7.94 -31.60
CA ARG A 802 49.53 6.97 -31.64
C ARG A 802 50.80 7.50 -30.99
N MET A 803 51.18 8.75 -31.29
CA MET A 803 52.32 9.42 -30.64
C MET A 803 52.18 9.44 -29.11
N ILE A 804 50.97 9.74 -28.61
CA ILE A 804 50.67 9.76 -27.17
C ILE A 804 50.84 8.37 -26.55
N VAL A 805 50.30 7.34 -27.21
CA VAL A 805 50.39 5.94 -26.74
C VAL A 805 51.84 5.44 -26.72
N ASP A 806 52.64 5.76 -27.74
CA ASP A 806 54.01 5.27 -27.84
C ASP A 806 54.95 5.97 -26.83
N VAL A 807 54.82 7.28 -26.65
CA VAL A 807 55.55 8.01 -25.60
C VAL A 807 55.14 7.50 -24.21
N CYS A 808 53.85 7.24 -24.00
CA CYS A 808 53.33 6.67 -22.76
C CYS A 808 53.98 5.31 -22.44
N LYS A 809 54.04 4.38 -23.40
CA LYS A 809 54.67 3.06 -23.21
C LYS A 809 56.14 3.18 -22.83
N ILE A 810 56.89 4.04 -23.54
CA ILE A 810 58.32 4.27 -23.28
C ILE A 810 58.54 4.78 -21.85
N ILE A 811 57.71 5.72 -21.38
CA ILE A 811 57.81 6.24 -20.02
C ILE A 811 57.42 5.15 -19.01
N HIS A 812 56.35 4.41 -19.27
CA HIS A 812 55.87 3.34 -18.39
C HIS A 812 56.93 2.25 -18.18
N ASP A 813 57.60 1.80 -19.25
CA ASP A 813 58.63 0.74 -19.20
C ASP A 813 59.90 1.17 -18.45
N VAL A 814 60.14 2.48 -18.31
CA VAL A 814 61.29 3.02 -17.57
C VAL A 814 61.00 3.10 -16.07
N LEU A 815 59.74 3.29 -15.69
CA LEU A 815 59.30 3.44 -14.31
C LEU A 815 59.25 2.09 -13.57
N ARG A 816 59.35 2.13 -12.24
CA ARG A 816 59.27 0.93 -11.39
C ARG A 816 57.81 0.61 -11.09
N GLU A 817 57.52 -0.62 -10.64
CA GLU A 817 56.17 -0.99 -10.17
C GLU A 817 55.65 -0.10 -9.02
N SER A 818 56.55 0.48 -8.22
CA SER A 818 56.20 1.40 -7.14
C SER A 818 55.82 2.80 -7.62
N ASP A 819 56.16 3.14 -8.86
CA ASP A 819 55.96 4.45 -9.47
C ASP A 819 54.61 4.46 -10.19
N VAL A 820 53.89 5.58 -10.09
CA VAL A 820 52.54 5.69 -10.65
C VAL A 820 52.55 6.69 -11.80
N LEU A 821 52.30 6.21 -13.02
CA LEU A 821 52.17 7.05 -14.21
C LEU A 821 50.70 7.33 -14.51
N CYS A 822 50.37 8.61 -14.66
CA CYS A 822 49.02 9.11 -14.89
C CYS A 822 49.00 10.03 -16.12
N ARG A 823 47.88 10.08 -16.83
CA ARG A 823 47.59 11.09 -17.86
C ARG A 823 46.62 12.12 -17.31
N LEU A 824 46.99 13.40 -17.40
CA LEU A 824 46.18 14.51 -16.89
C LEU A 824 45.19 15.03 -17.94
N GLY A 825 45.54 14.88 -19.22
CA GLY A 825 44.71 15.19 -20.39
C GLY A 825 45.57 15.68 -21.56
N GLY A 826 45.15 15.46 -22.81
CA GLY A 826 45.91 15.91 -23.98
C GLY A 826 47.32 15.29 -24.05
N ASP A 827 48.34 16.13 -24.08
CA ASP A 827 49.78 15.83 -24.07
C ASP A 827 50.41 15.79 -22.67
N GLU A 828 49.64 16.00 -21.60
CA GLU A 828 50.15 16.12 -20.23
C GLU A 828 50.05 14.81 -19.43
N PHE A 829 51.15 14.46 -18.76
CA PHE A 829 51.32 13.29 -17.91
C PHE A 829 51.97 13.67 -16.58
N MET A 830 51.70 12.86 -15.57
CA MET A 830 52.33 12.98 -14.26
C MET A 830 52.83 11.62 -13.78
N ALA A 831 54.08 11.54 -13.34
CA ALA A 831 54.62 10.39 -12.64
C ALA A 831 54.79 10.71 -11.16
N ILE A 832 54.24 9.86 -10.27
CA ILE A 832 54.43 9.94 -8.83
C ILE A 832 55.53 8.94 -8.45
N LEU A 833 56.58 9.41 -7.78
CA LEU A 833 57.80 8.65 -7.49
C LEU A 833 58.05 8.58 -5.97
N PRO A 834 57.38 7.64 -5.26
CA PRO A 834 57.57 7.48 -3.81
C PRO A 834 58.99 7.00 -3.50
N GLY A 835 59.65 7.63 -2.51
CA GLY A 835 61.00 7.27 -2.08
C GLY A 835 62.12 7.76 -3.01
N CYS A 836 61.80 8.58 -4.01
CA CYS A 836 62.78 9.20 -4.92
C CYS A 836 63.18 10.59 -4.39
N THR A 837 64.48 10.88 -4.37
CA THR A 837 65.02 12.23 -4.12
C THR A 837 65.27 12.98 -5.42
N MET A 838 65.44 14.31 -5.36
CA MET A 838 65.72 15.14 -6.54
C MET A 838 66.98 14.68 -7.29
N GLU A 839 68.04 14.24 -6.62
CA GLU A 839 69.25 13.73 -7.27
C GLU A 839 69.00 12.46 -8.10
N GLN A 840 68.11 11.59 -7.61
CA GLN A 840 67.77 10.32 -8.28
C GLN A 840 66.92 10.55 -9.54
N THR A 841 66.22 11.68 -9.63
CA THR A 841 65.42 12.03 -10.82
C THR A 841 66.25 12.17 -12.09
N LEU A 842 67.53 12.56 -11.97
CA LEU A 842 68.43 12.70 -13.12
C LEU A 842 68.64 11.38 -13.86
N PHE A 843 68.67 10.27 -13.13
CA PHE A 843 68.79 8.93 -13.73
C PHE A 843 67.49 8.51 -14.43
N ILE A 844 66.33 8.82 -13.83
CA ILE A 844 65.02 8.56 -14.43
C ILE A 844 64.87 9.37 -15.72
N LYS A 845 65.21 10.66 -15.68
CA LYS A 845 65.22 11.54 -16.86
C LYS A 845 66.08 10.99 -17.99
N ARG A 846 67.33 10.61 -17.71
CA ARG A 846 68.24 10.04 -18.73
C ARG A 846 67.71 8.73 -19.32
N ARG A 847 67.06 7.89 -18.52
CA ARG A 847 66.46 6.64 -19.01
C ARG A 847 65.28 6.90 -19.93
N ILE A 848 64.42 7.85 -19.59
CA ILE A 848 63.30 8.28 -20.46
C ILE A 848 63.84 8.87 -21.77
N GLU A 849 64.81 9.79 -21.70
CA GLU A 849 65.44 10.40 -22.89
C GLU A 849 66.11 9.34 -23.78
N SER A 850 66.81 8.37 -23.20
CA SER A 850 67.44 7.27 -23.94
C SER A 850 66.42 6.36 -24.61
N GLY A 851 65.28 6.10 -23.95
CA GLY A 851 64.18 5.32 -24.52
C GLY A 851 63.52 6.02 -25.71
N LEU A 852 63.29 7.33 -25.60
CA LEU A 852 62.77 8.16 -26.70
C LEU A 852 63.76 8.21 -27.87
N ASP A 853 65.05 8.39 -27.60
CA ASP A 853 66.08 8.39 -28.65
C ASP A 853 66.23 7.03 -29.33
N ALA A 854 66.09 5.92 -28.60
CA ALA A 854 66.08 4.58 -29.18
C ALA A 854 64.89 4.39 -30.13
N ALA A 855 63.68 4.80 -29.72
CA ALA A 855 62.49 4.75 -30.58
C ALA A 855 62.66 5.62 -31.84
N ASN A 856 63.24 6.81 -31.70
CA ASN A 856 63.51 7.70 -32.84
C ASN A 856 64.54 7.15 -33.84
N ARG A 857 65.47 6.28 -33.42
CA ARG A 857 66.46 5.64 -34.32
C ARG A 857 65.88 4.50 -35.16
N ILE A 858 64.82 3.86 -34.67
CA ILE A 858 64.12 2.77 -35.39
C ILE A 858 63.43 3.32 -36.65
N GLY A 859 62.93 4.56 -36.59
CA GLY A 859 62.37 5.26 -37.76
C GLY A 859 60.93 4.88 -38.10
N ASP A 860 60.18 4.30 -37.17
CA ASP A 860 58.78 3.85 -37.36
C ASP A 860 57.75 4.99 -37.48
N HIS A 861 58.18 6.25 -37.29
CA HIS A 861 57.31 7.42 -37.29
C HIS A 861 57.83 8.50 -38.25
N PRO A 862 56.93 9.22 -38.96
CA PRO A 862 57.29 10.37 -39.80
C PRO A 862 57.63 11.64 -39.00
N TYR A 863 57.65 11.54 -37.66
CA TYR A 863 57.93 12.62 -36.71
C TYR A 863 58.86 12.13 -35.60
N ARG A 864 59.50 13.07 -34.90
CA ARG A 864 60.37 12.76 -33.75
C ARG A 864 59.55 12.77 -32.46
N LEU A 865 59.67 11.72 -31.65
CA LEU A 865 59.15 11.65 -30.30
C LEU A 865 60.05 12.46 -29.36
N ASP A 866 59.50 13.44 -28.66
CA ASP A 866 60.22 14.29 -27.71
C ASP A 866 59.26 14.68 -26.57
N ALA A 867 59.80 14.90 -25.37
CA ALA A 867 59.01 15.27 -24.19
C ALA A 867 59.78 16.21 -23.27
N SER A 868 59.08 17.18 -22.69
CA SER A 868 59.59 18.11 -21.69
C SER A 868 59.20 17.61 -20.30
N ILE A 869 60.18 17.46 -19.41
CA ILE A 869 59.99 16.85 -18.08
C ILE A 869 60.49 17.81 -17.01
N GLY A 870 59.59 18.19 -16.09
CA GLY A 870 59.89 18.92 -14.86
C GLY A 870 59.76 18.02 -13.64
N PHE A 871 60.64 18.18 -12.65
CA PHE A 871 60.58 17.43 -11.39
C PHE A 871 60.41 18.40 -10.22
N ALA A 872 59.62 18.00 -9.23
CA ALA A 872 59.52 18.68 -7.95
C ALA A 872 59.52 17.68 -6.80
N GLU A 873 60.41 17.87 -5.83
CA GLU A 873 60.45 17.12 -4.58
C GLU A 873 59.52 17.78 -3.54
N TYR A 874 58.78 16.96 -2.78
CA TYR A 874 57.84 17.44 -1.78
C TYR A 874 58.59 18.11 -0.61
N PRO A 875 58.25 19.36 -0.24
CA PRO A 875 58.90 20.05 0.87
C PRO A 875 58.42 19.49 2.22
N HIS A 876 59.24 18.71 2.92
CA HIS A 876 58.89 18.20 4.26
C HIS A 876 58.85 19.29 5.34
N ASP A 877 59.44 20.45 5.08
CA ASP A 877 59.48 21.64 5.95
C ASP A 877 58.23 22.53 5.83
N LYS A 878 57.44 22.37 4.75
CA LYS A 878 56.20 23.12 4.52
C LYS A 878 55.10 22.21 3.97
N LYS A 879 54.03 22.01 4.75
CA LYS A 879 52.83 21.31 4.25
C LYS A 879 52.18 22.13 3.12
N ILE A 880 52.24 21.60 1.92
CA ILE A 880 51.55 22.11 0.73
C ILE A 880 50.49 21.11 0.26
N SER A 881 49.45 21.62 -0.40
CA SER A 881 48.38 20.79 -0.97
C SER A 881 48.88 19.97 -2.17
N ALA A 882 48.13 18.93 -2.58
CA ALA A 882 48.46 18.17 -3.78
C ALA A 882 48.46 19.06 -5.05
N GLU A 883 47.55 20.02 -5.12
CA GLU A 883 47.44 20.97 -6.25
C GLU A 883 48.63 21.95 -6.29
N GLU A 884 49.04 22.47 -5.14
CA GLU A 884 50.25 23.31 -5.02
C GLU A 884 51.50 22.51 -5.40
N PHE A 885 51.58 21.24 -5.01
CA PHE A 885 52.70 20.38 -5.35
C PHE A 885 52.78 20.12 -6.86
N ILE A 886 51.64 19.83 -7.51
CA ILE A 886 51.55 19.70 -8.97
C ILE A 886 52.00 20.98 -9.67
N SER A 887 51.58 22.15 -9.16
CA SER A 887 51.97 23.45 -9.73
C SER A 887 53.49 23.67 -9.73
N LEU A 888 54.21 23.23 -8.69
CA LEU A 888 55.68 23.33 -8.63
C LEU A 888 56.37 22.50 -9.72
N ALA A 889 55.84 21.31 -10.00
CA ALA A 889 56.39 20.44 -11.04
C ALA A 889 56.07 20.95 -12.45
N ASP A 890 54.87 21.51 -12.64
CA ASP A 890 54.47 22.16 -13.89
C ASP A 890 55.34 23.38 -14.19
N GLU A 891 55.60 24.25 -13.21
CA GLU A 891 56.54 25.37 -13.36
C GLU A 891 57.96 24.91 -13.75
N ALA A 892 58.43 23.81 -13.17
CA ALA A 892 59.72 23.22 -13.52
C ALA A 892 59.73 22.69 -14.96
N MET A 893 58.63 22.07 -15.40
CA MET A 893 58.47 21.57 -16.77
C MET A 893 58.43 22.73 -17.77
N TYR A 894 57.67 23.78 -17.47
CA TYR A 894 57.57 24.96 -18.32
C TYR A 894 58.93 25.63 -18.54
N LYS A 895 59.78 25.73 -17.52
CA LYS A 895 61.15 26.23 -17.63
C LYS A 895 61.99 25.38 -18.60
N VAL A 896 61.87 24.05 -18.53
CA VAL A 896 62.55 23.13 -19.46
C VAL A 896 62.04 23.33 -20.89
N LYS A 897 60.73 23.46 -21.08
CA LYS A 897 60.09 23.67 -22.38
C LYS A 897 60.53 25.00 -23.03
N MET A 898 60.65 26.07 -22.24
CA MET A 898 61.16 27.37 -22.72
C MET A 898 62.63 27.32 -23.11
N ALA A 899 63.48 26.66 -22.32
CA ALA A 899 64.90 26.49 -22.63
C ALA A 899 65.12 25.70 -23.94
N LYS A 900 64.33 24.64 -24.17
CA LYS A 900 64.36 23.88 -25.44
C LYS A 900 63.94 24.73 -26.64
N LYS A 901 62.97 25.63 -26.48
CA LYS A 901 62.55 26.55 -27.55
C LYS A 901 63.61 27.61 -27.87
N ALA A 902 64.29 28.15 -26.86
CA ALA A 902 65.35 29.14 -27.04
C ALA A 902 66.62 28.57 -27.69
N GLY A 903 66.92 27.27 -27.51
CA GLY A 903 68.05 26.60 -28.16
C GLY A 903 67.77 26.05 -29.57
N ARG A 904 66.53 26.16 -30.06
CA ARG A 904 66.10 25.74 -31.42
C ARG A 904 65.79 26.93 -32.35
N ALA A 905 65.76 28.15 -31.81
CA ALA A 905 65.71 29.41 -32.55
C ALA A 905 67.13 29.89 -32.82
#